data_AF-A0A090DZ50-F1
#
_entry.id   AF-A0A090DZ50-F1
#
_cell.length_a   1.000
_cell.length_b   1.000
_cell.length_c   1.000
_cell.angle_alpha   90.00
_cell.angle_beta   90.00
_cell.angle_gamma   90.00
#
_symmetry.space_group_name_H-M   'P 1'
#
loop_
_entity.id
_entity.type
_entity.pdbx_description
1 polymer ?
#
loop_
_entity_poly.entity_id
_entity_poly.type
_entity_poly.pdbx_seq_one_letter_code
_entity_poly.pdbx_strand_id
1 'polypeptide(L)'
;MTWQPIDFQRIVALDHSLVDQLSQYLAEKEGDLAKSIIEDAPFASENALPPQLLPSPITYLKLSDAVEVFGKRLRQVLQSDDLETLKKNYNATVESLNQSFWEYGEVLEGCVKELFQQIEQLGIEQWKSDIGQVLDNFKDLLSHHLEDLLWAYKRMESQLVEMRNAVLLNEGRGAFFKKLQASFHSVLDDTLLSTLEKSDKFLKINHKRFSKKFEEYLELDEKIEQIMRKLSGYHVLSSFDDSFQERFRKIYYYVKMGQLTTRPKTLSIGELMRALSQSESVEASIELFKEYAKALKTALFHQSRVLKKQSIRYLEEETGRKKIEDTMKGYHAEILTLGSTIARYREFLLRTDPNPYVRSRWGFPEGIVAPEPEQAKQLLDLEFEADHLETLYEEMNKSILKVFEGGREIKREALSIPPDIQRLLHEMGQPLSSYGMVKSRAERIIANIKELDELGTPNPNVPRYTAELLSKLLRADWKYHIVQEIPLFQEIFSIHMGIMGALDDRKHLNRLNKFKHLIQELENWVTLRETRKHQREIEFDINDLKGYLQDFLAHVQRIDKEEPRLSELQIKKAIYETSHELLIYRYLFGQFFHKLENTSNEGKRLRLKLLFVDQYFESVDQKIHELKQMDHNKKEEKDALEEGE
;
A
#
# COMPACT_ATOMS: atom_id res chain seq x y z
N MET A 1 28.83 24.56 -26.65
CA MET A 1 27.84 23.84 -25.85
C MET A 1 26.50 23.98 -26.54
N THR A 2 25.88 22.88 -26.94
CA THR A 2 24.58 22.87 -27.61
C THR A 2 23.49 23.12 -26.58
N TRP A 3 22.81 24.27 -26.69
CA TRP A 3 21.64 24.61 -25.91
C TRP A 3 20.55 23.57 -26.11
N GLN A 4 20.12 22.92 -25.02
CA GLN A 4 18.84 22.21 -25.02
C GLN A 4 17.76 23.23 -24.62
N PRO A 5 16.64 23.31 -25.35
CA PRO A 5 15.49 24.06 -24.86
C PRO A 5 15.10 23.47 -23.51
N ILE A 6 14.92 24.34 -22.51
CA ILE A 6 14.46 23.91 -21.19
C ILE A 6 12.99 23.50 -21.37
N ASP A 7 12.78 22.23 -21.72
CA ASP A 7 11.48 21.61 -21.87
C ASP A 7 10.98 21.20 -20.48
N PHE A 8 10.32 22.14 -19.81
CA PHE A 8 9.70 21.93 -18.51
C PHE A 8 8.46 21.02 -18.55
N GLN A 9 8.03 20.54 -19.74
CA GLN A 9 6.96 19.54 -19.85
C GLN A 9 7.40 18.13 -19.42
N ARG A 10 8.70 17.92 -19.16
CA ARG A 10 9.22 16.75 -18.48
C ARG A 10 9.77 17.20 -17.13
N ILE A 11 9.28 16.57 -16.06
CA ILE A 11 9.67 16.81 -14.66
C ILE A 11 11.21 16.88 -14.56
N VAL A 12 11.75 18.10 -14.49
CA VAL A 12 13.14 18.36 -14.12
C VAL A 12 13.13 18.57 -12.61
N ALA A 13 13.97 17.85 -11.87
CA ALA A 13 14.07 18.04 -10.44
C ALA A 13 14.39 19.51 -10.12
N LEU A 14 13.61 20.15 -9.23
CA LEU A 14 13.93 21.48 -8.72
C LEU A 14 15.20 21.38 -7.88
N ASP A 15 16.34 21.77 -8.44
CA ASP A 15 17.65 21.73 -7.78
C ASP A 15 18.44 23.03 -8.01
N HIS A 16 19.61 23.12 -7.38
CA HIS A 16 20.50 24.26 -7.52
C HIS A 16 21.01 24.47 -8.96
N SER A 17 21.14 23.41 -9.76
CA SER A 17 21.61 23.52 -11.14
C SER A 17 20.61 24.25 -12.03
N LEU A 18 19.32 24.07 -11.76
CA LEU A 18 18.26 24.78 -12.46
C LEU A 18 18.21 26.27 -12.09
N VAL A 19 18.53 26.61 -10.84
CA VAL A 19 18.69 28.01 -10.42
C VAL A 19 19.82 28.69 -11.22
N ASP A 20 20.96 28.01 -11.36
CA ASP A 20 22.11 28.53 -12.12
C ASP A 20 21.78 28.71 -13.60
N GLN A 21 21.06 27.75 -14.20
CA GLN A 21 20.59 27.84 -15.60
C GLN A 21 19.61 29.01 -15.79
N LEU A 22 18.65 29.17 -14.87
CA LEU A 22 17.70 30.29 -14.93
C LEU A 22 18.42 31.63 -14.79
N SER A 23 19.41 31.72 -13.88
CA SER A 23 20.20 32.95 -13.71
C SER A 23 20.94 33.34 -14.99
N GLN A 24 21.57 32.38 -15.68
CA GLN A 24 22.24 32.63 -16.96
C GLN A 24 21.26 33.05 -18.05
N TYR A 25 20.11 32.39 -18.12
CA TYR A 25 19.06 32.71 -19.09
C TYR A 25 18.48 34.12 -18.87
N LEU A 26 18.17 34.49 -17.62
CA LEU A 26 17.65 35.82 -17.29
C LEU A 26 18.69 36.91 -17.53
N ALA A 27 19.98 36.64 -17.29
CA ALA A 27 21.06 37.59 -17.60
C ALA A 27 21.22 37.81 -19.12
N GLU A 28 21.03 36.77 -19.94
CA GLU A 28 21.02 36.90 -21.41
C GLU A 28 19.84 37.77 -21.87
N LYS A 29 18.64 37.49 -21.37
CA LYS A 29 17.42 38.25 -21.71
C LYS A 29 17.45 39.69 -21.22
N GLU A 30 18.00 39.93 -20.03
CA GLU A 30 18.29 41.29 -19.55
C GLU A 30 19.28 42.00 -20.48
N GLY A 31 20.32 41.31 -20.91
CA GLY A 31 21.31 41.84 -21.84
C GLY A 31 20.71 42.22 -23.20
N ASP A 32 19.72 41.50 -23.69
CA ASP A 32 19.01 41.82 -24.93
C ASP A 32 18.15 43.09 -24.78
N LEU A 33 17.43 43.25 -23.67
CA LEU A 33 16.75 44.51 -23.33
C LEU A 33 17.74 45.68 -23.21
N ALA A 34 18.86 45.46 -22.53
CA ALA A 34 19.91 46.46 -22.35
C ALA A 34 20.51 46.93 -23.70
N LYS A 35 20.72 46.00 -24.64
CA LYS A 35 21.16 46.33 -26.02
C LYS A 35 20.11 47.16 -26.74
N SER A 36 18.85 46.73 -26.72
CA SER A 36 17.74 47.46 -27.36
C SER A 36 17.65 48.90 -26.86
N ILE A 37 17.74 49.11 -25.54
CA ILE A 37 17.79 50.45 -24.93
C ILE A 37 18.96 51.30 -25.46
N ILE A 38 20.14 50.71 -25.66
CA ILE A 38 21.32 51.46 -26.14
C ILE A 38 21.21 51.77 -27.64
N GLU A 39 20.62 50.87 -28.43
CA GLU A 39 20.39 51.04 -29.87
C GLU A 39 19.35 52.14 -30.13
N ASP A 40 18.30 52.19 -29.31
CA ASP A 40 17.23 53.19 -29.37
C ASP A 40 17.61 54.55 -28.77
N ALA A 41 18.80 54.67 -28.17
CA ALA A 41 19.24 55.91 -27.56
C ALA A 41 19.53 57.02 -28.60
N PRO A 42 19.05 58.25 -28.40
CA PRO A 42 19.14 59.33 -29.39
C PRO A 42 20.60 59.77 -29.65
N PHE A 43 20.91 60.12 -30.91
CA PHE A 43 22.22 60.59 -31.35
C PHE A 43 22.17 62.06 -31.83
N ALA A 44 23.29 62.78 -31.67
CA ALA A 44 23.39 64.22 -31.96
C ALA A 44 23.69 64.56 -33.44
N SER A 45 23.66 63.58 -34.35
CA SER A 45 23.92 63.78 -35.78
C SER A 45 23.43 62.58 -36.61
N GLU A 46 22.73 62.83 -37.73
CA GLU A 46 22.35 61.79 -38.73
C GLU A 46 23.56 61.01 -39.32
N ASN A 47 24.79 61.51 -39.18
CA ASN A 47 26.02 60.87 -39.68
C ASN A 47 26.82 60.12 -38.58
N ALA A 48 26.38 60.18 -37.32
CA ALA A 48 26.97 59.37 -36.27
C ALA A 48 26.36 57.97 -36.32
N LEU A 49 27.10 57.01 -36.89
CA LEU A 49 26.74 55.59 -36.80
C LEU A 49 26.47 55.24 -35.34
N PRO A 50 25.36 54.54 -35.03
CA PRO A 50 25.19 53.96 -33.69
C PRO A 50 26.46 53.17 -33.39
N PRO A 51 27.08 53.33 -32.21
CA PRO A 51 28.26 52.53 -31.89
C PRO A 51 27.80 51.07 -31.93
N GLN A 52 28.24 50.35 -32.96
CA GLN A 52 28.13 48.91 -32.99
C GLN A 52 28.92 48.41 -31.80
N LEU A 53 28.22 48.09 -30.72
CA LEU A 53 28.78 47.30 -29.65
C LEU A 53 29.12 45.96 -30.27
N LEU A 54 30.41 45.75 -30.59
CA LEU A 54 30.92 44.42 -30.90
C LEU A 54 30.46 43.50 -29.76
N PRO A 55 29.74 42.40 -30.05
CA PRO A 55 29.28 41.51 -29.00
C PRO A 55 30.50 40.89 -28.33
N SER A 56 30.90 41.43 -27.18
CA SER A 56 31.89 40.78 -26.31
C SER A 56 31.16 39.61 -25.64
N PRO A 57 31.59 38.36 -25.87
CA PRO A 57 30.85 37.18 -25.40
C PRO A 57 30.96 36.93 -23.89
N ILE A 58 31.55 37.85 -23.10
CA ILE A 58 31.99 37.57 -21.72
C ILE A 58 31.47 38.59 -20.69
N THR A 59 30.79 39.66 -21.09
CA THR A 59 30.18 40.62 -20.14
C THR A 59 28.76 40.93 -20.56
N TYR A 60 27.79 40.33 -19.86
CA TYR A 60 26.39 40.69 -19.99
C TYR A 60 26.23 42.19 -19.69
N LEU A 61 25.60 42.92 -20.61
CA LEU A 61 25.26 44.33 -20.45
C LEU A 61 24.21 44.44 -19.35
N LYS A 62 24.50 45.20 -18.29
CA LYS A 62 23.54 45.43 -17.21
C LYS A 62 22.46 46.40 -17.65
N LEU A 63 21.22 46.13 -17.25
CA LEU A 63 20.09 47.01 -17.56
C LEU A 63 20.26 48.42 -17.00
N SER A 64 20.82 48.54 -15.80
CA SER A 64 21.10 49.83 -15.15
C SER A 64 22.06 50.71 -15.96
N ASP A 65 23.13 50.12 -16.49
CA ASP A 65 24.10 50.84 -17.32
C ASP A 65 23.46 51.32 -18.63
N ALA A 66 22.63 50.50 -19.27
CA ALA A 66 21.93 50.85 -20.50
C ALA A 66 20.96 52.04 -20.31
N VAL A 67 20.16 52.02 -19.25
CA VAL A 67 19.24 53.11 -18.90
C VAL A 67 20.00 54.42 -18.59
N GLU A 68 21.16 54.32 -17.94
CA GLU A 68 22.00 55.50 -17.72
C GLU A 68 22.62 56.05 -19.00
N VAL A 69 23.09 55.17 -19.90
CA VAL A 69 23.63 55.54 -21.20
C VAL A 69 22.58 56.25 -22.04
N PHE A 70 21.35 55.73 -22.07
CA PHE A 70 20.22 56.38 -22.74
C PHE A 70 20.02 57.81 -22.21
N GLY A 71 19.90 57.97 -20.89
CA GLY A 71 19.72 59.29 -20.26
C GLY A 71 20.91 60.25 -20.43
N LYS A 72 22.14 59.74 -20.54
CA LYS A 72 23.34 60.56 -20.85
C LYS A 72 23.30 61.05 -22.30
N ARG A 73 22.99 60.17 -23.25
CA ARG A 73 22.87 60.52 -24.68
C ARG A 73 21.72 61.48 -24.93
N LEU A 74 20.56 61.25 -24.34
CA LEU A 74 19.42 62.17 -24.40
C LEU A 74 19.82 63.58 -23.98
N ARG A 75 20.50 63.73 -22.83
CA ARG A 75 20.96 65.04 -22.35
C ARG A 75 21.97 65.71 -23.26
N GLN A 76 22.83 64.94 -23.95
CA GLN A 76 23.76 65.48 -24.94
C GLN A 76 23.02 66.01 -26.17
N VAL A 77 22.02 65.28 -26.69
CA VAL A 77 21.23 65.73 -27.84
C VAL A 77 20.38 66.95 -27.50
N LEU A 78 19.80 66.99 -26.31
CA LEU A 78 19.05 68.16 -25.83
C LEU A 78 19.92 69.43 -25.72
N GLN A 79 21.24 69.28 -25.62
CA GLN A 79 22.20 70.40 -25.58
C GLN A 79 22.74 70.79 -26.96
N SER A 80 22.57 69.96 -28.01
CA SER A 80 23.24 70.13 -29.30
C SER A 80 22.39 70.77 -30.40
N ASP A 81 21.25 71.40 -30.08
CA ASP A 81 20.28 72.03 -31.00
C ASP A 81 19.68 71.12 -32.12
N ASP A 82 20.06 69.83 -32.19
CA ASP A 82 19.56 68.84 -33.17
C ASP A 82 18.25 68.17 -32.72
N LEU A 83 17.19 68.99 -32.60
CA LEU A 83 15.87 68.56 -32.12
C LEU A 83 14.95 67.98 -33.23
N GLU A 84 15.27 68.20 -34.50
CA GLU A 84 14.47 67.68 -35.63
C GLU A 84 14.61 66.16 -35.77
N THR A 85 15.83 65.64 -35.64
CA THR A 85 16.13 64.20 -35.69
C THR A 85 15.42 63.45 -34.57
N LEU A 86 15.39 64.05 -33.38
CA LEU A 86 14.74 63.53 -32.18
C LEU A 86 13.21 63.47 -32.33
N LYS A 87 12.61 64.46 -33.01
CA LYS A 87 11.16 64.49 -33.31
C LYS A 87 10.75 63.41 -34.32
N LYS A 88 11.59 63.14 -35.33
CA LYS A 88 11.29 62.15 -36.38
C LYS A 88 11.29 60.71 -35.85
N ASN A 89 12.16 60.42 -34.88
CA ASN A 89 12.37 59.06 -34.38
C ASN A 89 11.64 58.76 -33.06
N TYR A 90 11.13 59.78 -32.35
CA TYR A 90 10.50 59.63 -31.02
C TYR A 90 9.45 58.51 -30.94
N ASN A 91 8.48 58.46 -31.87
CA ASN A 91 7.43 57.43 -31.83
C ASN A 91 8.01 56.03 -32.04
N ALA A 92 8.96 55.86 -32.97
CA ALA A 92 9.60 54.58 -33.24
C ALA A 92 10.44 54.10 -32.04
N THR A 93 11.17 55.00 -31.39
CA THR A 93 11.90 54.73 -30.14
C THR A 93 10.96 54.29 -29.02
N VAL A 94 9.84 54.99 -28.82
CA VAL A 94 8.87 54.62 -27.76
C VAL A 94 8.20 53.28 -28.04
N GLU A 95 7.84 52.99 -29.30
CA GLU A 95 7.27 51.69 -29.70
C GLU A 95 8.27 50.54 -29.49
N SER A 96 9.51 50.70 -29.94
CA SER A 96 10.59 49.70 -29.79
C SER A 96 10.93 49.42 -28.33
N LEU A 97 11.07 50.47 -27.52
CA LEU A 97 11.32 50.34 -26.09
C LEU A 97 10.13 49.66 -25.38
N ASN A 98 8.89 50.05 -25.67
CA ASN A 98 7.71 49.40 -25.11
C ASN A 98 7.70 47.90 -25.42
N GLN A 99 7.96 47.53 -26.68
CA GLN A 99 8.03 46.13 -27.09
C GLN A 99 9.14 45.39 -26.32
N SER A 100 10.33 45.97 -26.23
CA SER A 100 11.49 45.35 -25.55
C SER A 100 11.24 45.15 -24.05
N PHE A 101 10.63 46.14 -23.39
CA PHE A 101 10.24 46.05 -21.98
C PHE A 101 9.16 44.98 -21.76
N TRP A 102 8.19 44.86 -22.67
CA TRP A 102 7.18 43.81 -22.64
C TRP A 102 7.78 42.41 -22.84
N GLU A 103 8.65 42.22 -23.83
CA GLU A 103 9.28 40.93 -24.11
C GLU A 103 10.03 40.39 -22.89
N TYR A 104 10.80 41.23 -22.20
CA TYR A 104 11.48 40.80 -20.97
C TYR A 104 10.52 40.64 -19.78
N GLY A 105 9.50 41.51 -19.67
CA GLY A 105 8.47 41.40 -18.64
C GLY A 105 7.66 40.11 -18.73
N GLU A 106 7.31 39.68 -19.95
CA GLU A 106 6.62 38.41 -20.22
C GLU A 106 7.48 37.20 -19.86
N VAL A 107 8.79 37.26 -20.14
CA VAL A 107 9.74 36.22 -19.72
C VAL A 107 9.75 36.06 -18.20
N LEU A 108 9.84 37.18 -17.45
CA LEU A 108 9.83 37.14 -15.99
C LEU A 108 8.49 36.64 -15.42
N GLU A 109 7.36 37.10 -15.96
CA GLU A 109 6.04 36.60 -15.57
C GLU A 109 5.89 35.10 -15.86
N GLY A 110 6.34 34.65 -17.03
CA GLY A 110 6.36 33.24 -17.43
C GLY A 110 7.16 32.40 -16.44
N CYS A 111 8.38 32.82 -16.10
CA CYS A 111 9.23 32.11 -15.13
C CYS A 111 8.58 32.01 -13.74
N VAL A 112 7.96 33.10 -13.26
CA VAL A 112 7.26 33.09 -11.96
C VAL A 112 6.08 32.13 -11.97
N LYS A 113 5.24 32.16 -13.02
CA LYS A 113 4.08 31.27 -13.14
C LYS A 113 4.50 29.81 -13.25
N GLU A 114 5.48 29.52 -14.10
CA GLU A 114 6.00 28.19 -14.35
C GLU A 114 6.61 27.57 -13.09
N LEU A 115 7.38 28.34 -12.30
CA LEU A 115 7.93 27.88 -11.02
C LEU A 115 6.86 27.31 -10.09
N PHE A 116 5.75 28.02 -9.89
CA PHE A 116 4.70 27.54 -8.98
C PHE A 116 3.84 26.44 -9.60
N GLN A 117 3.68 26.38 -10.91
CA GLN A 117 3.07 25.22 -11.58
C GLN A 117 3.91 23.96 -11.36
N GLN A 118 5.24 24.07 -11.46
CA GLN A 118 6.15 22.96 -11.18
C GLN A 118 6.13 22.55 -9.72
N ILE A 119 6.09 23.49 -8.77
CA ILE A 119 5.97 23.17 -7.34
C ILE A 119 4.66 22.45 -7.03
N GLU A 120 3.54 22.84 -7.66
CA GLU A 120 2.26 22.13 -7.49
C GLU A 120 2.30 20.73 -8.10
N GLN A 121 2.98 20.57 -9.24
CA GLN A 121 3.21 19.25 -9.84
C GLN A 121 4.22 18.42 -9.05
N LEU A 122 5.16 19.04 -8.35
CA LEU A 122 6.14 18.36 -7.52
C LEU A 122 5.44 17.81 -6.27
N GLY A 123 5.26 16.49 -6.22
CA GLY A 123 4.66 15.86 -5.06
C GLY A 123 5.61 15.74 -3.89
N ILE A 124 5.01 15.47 -2.73
CA ILE A 124 5.72 15.33 -1.46
C ILE A 124 6.78 14.24 -1.51
N GLU A 125 6.63 13.25 -2.40
CA GLU A 125 7.60 12.21 -2.66
C GLU A 125 8.94 12.73 -3.21
N GLN A 126 8.98 13.97 -3.71
CA GLN A 126 10.18 14.64 -4.21
C GLN A 126 10.57 15.87 -3.37
N TRP A 127 9.88 16.14 -2.26
CA TRP A 127 10.24 17.23 -1.36
C TRP A 127 11.47 16.83 -0.54
N LYS A 128 12.64 17.10 -1.11
CA LYS A 128 13.92 16.91 -0.44
C LYS A 128 14.16 17.99 0.61
N SER A 129 15.07 17.75 1.54
CA SER A 129 15.42 18.71 2.61
C SER A 129 15.92 20.06 2.09
N ASP A 130 16.51 20.09 0.89
CA ASP A 130 17.09 21.27 0.25
C ASP A 130 16.10 22.07 -0.60
N ILE A 131 14.88 21.56 -0.85
CA ILE A 131 13.91 22.22 -1.72
C ILE A 131 13.53 23.62 -1.23
N GLY A 132 13.46 23.83 0.08
CA GLY A 132 13.22 25.15 0.67
C GLY A 132 14.30 26.15 0.27
N GLN A 133 15.58 25.76 0.37
CA GLN A 133 16.71 26.60 -0.02
C GLN A 133 16.74 26.88 -1.53
N VAL A 134 16.43 25.87 -2.35
CA VAL A 134 16.33 26.03 -3.81
C VAL A 134 15.25 27.05 -4.16
N LEU A 135 14.09 26.99 -3.49
CA LEU A 135 12.98 27.93 -3.73
C LEU A 135 13.25 29.33 -3.21
N ASP A 136 13.97 29.47 -2.10
CA ASP A 136 14.47 30.77 -1.64
C ASP A 136 15.37 31.41 -2.71
N ASN A 137 16.30 30.65 -3.29
CA ASN A 137 17.17 31.13 -4.35
C ASN A 137 16.39 31.54 -5.61
N PHE A 138 15.39 30.75 -6.04
CA PHE A 138 14.51 31.13 -7.14
C PHE A 138 13.74 32.43 -6.86
N LYS A 139 13.18 32.55 -5.65
CA LYS A 139 12.43 33.73 -5.23
C LYS A 139 13.33 34.96 -5.18
N ASP A 140 14.55 34.85 -4.67
CA ASP A 140 15.50 35.96 -4.59
C ASP A 140 15.97 36.40 -5.98
N LEU A 141 16.31 35.43 -6.85
CA LEU A 141 16.69 35.70 -8.24
C LEU A 141 15.57 36.43 -9.01
N LEU A 142 14.34 35.87 -9.00
CA LEU A 142 13.21 36.44 -9.74
C LEU A 142 12.75 37.79 -9.15
N SER A 143 12.76 37.93 -7.82
CA SER A 143 12.43 39.20 -7.16
C SER A 143 13.44 40.28 -7.52
N HIS A 144 14.73 39.94 -7.60
CA HIS A 144 15.78 40.89 -8.00
C HIS A 144 15.57 41.39 -9.43
N HIS A 145 15.37 40.50 -10.40
CA HIS A 145 15.14 40.91 -11.80
C HIS A 145 13.82 41.68 -12.00
N LEU A 146 12.75 41.33 -11.27
CA LEU A 146 11.50 42.09 -11.29
C LEU A 146 11.69 43.51 -10.71
N GLU A 147 12.43 43.64 -9.60
CA GLU A 147 12.72 44.92 -8.97
C GLU A 147 13.62 45.80 -9.87
N ASP A 148 14.62 45.20 -10.52
CA ASP A 148 15.51 45.88 -11.47
C ASP A 148 14.74 46.35 -12.73
N LEU A 149 13.83 45.53 -13.26
CA LEU A 149 12.99 45.93 -14.39
C LEU A 149 11.99 47.03 -14.00
N LEU A 150 11.38 46.96 -12.82
CA LEU A 150 10.51 48.02 -12.29
C LEU A 150 11.27 49.34 -12.12
N TRP A 151 12.51 49.29 -11.63
CA TRP A 151 13.38 50.46 -11.53
C TRP A 151 13.72 51.02 -12.91
N ALA A 152 14.13 50.15 -13.84
CA ALA A 152 14.50 50.53 -15.20
C ALA A 152 13.34 51.16 -15.95
N TYR A 153 12.13 50.59 -15.82
CA TYR A 153 10.90 51.12 -16.40
C TYR A 153 10.61 52.52 -15.87
N LYS A 154 10.58 52.71 -14.55
CA LYS A 154 10.31 54.03 -13.94
C LYS A 154 11.36 55.07 -14.33
N ARG A 155 12.61 54.65 -14.44
CA ARG A 155 13.72 55.53 -14.81
C ARG A 155 13.68 55.90 -16.29
N MET A 156 13.38 54.95 -17.17
CA MET A 156 13.22 55.16 -18.60
C MET A 156 11.99 56.03 -18.90
N GLU A 157 10.86 55.78 -18.24
CA GLU A 157 9.65 56.60 -18.33
C GLU A 157 9.96 58.07 -18.03
N SER A 158 10.71 58.35 -16.95
CA SER A 158 11.16 59.70 -16.63
C SER A 158 12.00 60.34 -17.75
N GLN A 159 12.87 59.57 -18.41
CA GLN A 159 13.73 60.04 -19.50
C GLN A 159 12.92 60.26 -20.79
N LEU A 160 11.98 59.38 -21.10
CA LEU A 160 11.09 59.50 -22.26
C LEU A 160 10.10 60.65 -22.09
N VAL A 161 9.63 60.94 -20.87
CA VAL A 161 8.84 62.15 -20.58
C VAL A 161 9.67 63.41 -20.81
N GLU A 162 10.95 63.42 -20.44
CA GLU A 162 11.88 64.53 -20.74
C GLU A 162 12.04 64.72 -22.25
N MET A 163 12.23 63.61 -22.99
CA MET A 163 12.30 63.59 -24.45
C MET A 163 11.01 64.12 -25.10
N ARG A 164 9.83 63.64 -24.66
CA ARG A 164 8.50 64.10 -25.13
C ARG A 164 8.31 65.59 -24.90
N ASN A 165 8.69 66.09 -23.73
CA ASN A 165 8.56 67.50 -23.38
C ASN A 165 9.43 68.38 -24.28
N ALA A 166 10.64 67.93 -24.63
CA ALA A 166 11.52 68.65 -25.56
C ALA A 166 10.93 68.68 -26.99
N VAL A 167 10.37 67.57 -27.46
CA VAL A 167 9.70 67.49 -28.78
C VAL A 167 8.46 68.41 -28.84
N LEU A 168 7.64 68.44 -27.78
CA LEU A 168 6.41 69.24 -27.72
C LEU A 168 6.67 70.76 -27.61
N LEU A 169 7.75 71.19 -26.95
CA LEU A 169 8.10 72.61 -26.79
C LEU A 169 8.45 73.29 -28.13
N ASN A 170 8.88 72.52 -29.14
CA ASN A 170 9.19 73.01 -30.48
C ASN A 170 7.97 73.12 -31.42
N GLU A 171 6.75 72.79 -30.98
CA GLU A 171 5.55 72.80 -31.85
C GLU A 171 4.79 74.13 -31.94
N GLY A 172 5.30 75.23 -31.37
CA GLY A 172 4.69 76.56 -31.47
C GLY A 172 3.42 76.76 -30.60
N ARG A 173 2.61 77.79 -30.94
CA ARG A 173 1.50 78.28 -30.09
C ARG A 173 0.48 77.17 -29.79
N GLY A 174 0.49 76.68 -28.54
CA GLY A 174 -0.34 75.57 -28.06
C GLY A 174 0.44 74.48 -27.30
N ALA A 175 1.77 74.48 -27.39
CA ALA A 175 2.67 73.52 -26.75
C ALA A 175 2.44 73.36 -25.22
N PHE A 176 2.08 74.45 -24.53
CA PHE A 176 1.84 74.41 -23.08
C PHE A 176 0.61 73.57 -22.70
N PHE A 177 -0.49 73.67 -23.46
CA PHE A 177 -1.70 72.88 -23.23
C PHE A 177 -1.49 71.41 -23.61
N LYS A 178 -0.79 71.13 -24.72
CA LYS A 178 -0.39 69.77 -25.10
C LYS A 178 0.52 69.12 -24.04
N LYS A 179 1.46 69.87 -23.47
CA LYS A 179 2.35 69.40 -22.39
C LYS A 179 1.57 69.08 -21.11
N LEU A 180 0.61 69.91 -20.72
CA LEU A 180 -0.28 69.66 -19.58
C LEU A 180 -1.12 68.38 -19.78
N GLN A 181 -1.74 68.20 -20.97
CA GLN A 181 -2.53 67.01 -21.27
C GLN A 181 -1.67 65.73 -21.36
N ALA A 182 -0.47 65.84 -21.96
CA ALA A 182 0.47 64.72 -22.06
C ALA A 182 1.03 64.31 -20.69
N SER A 183 1.16 65.24 -19.73
CA SER A 183 1.63 64.93 -18.37
C SER A 183 0.70 63.99 -17.58
N PHE A 184 -0.54 63.80 -18.04
CA PHE A 184 -1.49 62.84 -17.47
C PHE A 184 -1.44 61.45 -18.13
N HIS A 185 -0.64 61.27 -19.18
CA HIS A 185 -0.48 60.01 -19.90
C HIS A 185 0.98 59.56 -19.81
N SER A 186 1.18 58.31 -19.44
CA SER A 186 2.48 57.63 -19.53
C SER A 186 2.97 57.54 -20.97
N VAL A 187 4.28 57.45 -21.14
CA VAL A 187 4.94 57.26 -22.45
C VAL A 187 5.13 55.77 -22.72
N LEU A 188 5.56 55.03 -21.71
CA LEU A 188 5.53 53.58 -21.70
C LEU A 188 4.16 53.07 -21.27
N ASP A 189 3.82 51.85 -21.66
CA ASP A 189 2.53 51.24 -21.33
C ASP A 189 2.40 50.99 -19.82
N ASP A 190 1.50 51.71 -19.13
CA ASP A 190 1.24 51.57 -17.68
C ASP A 190 0.75 50.16 -17.29
N THR A 191 0.20 49.40 -18.24
CA THR A 191 -0.29 48.06 -17.95
C THR A 191 0.86 47.09 -17.65
N LEU A 192 2.05 47.31 -18.23
CA LEU A 192 3.26 46.56 -17.89
C LEU A 192 3.65 46.75 -16.42
N LEU A 193 3.62 47.99 -15.92
CA LEU A 193 3.93 48.28 -14.52
C LEU A 193 2.97 47.53 -13.59
N SER A 194 1.66 47.56 -13.89
CA SER A 194 0.67 46.81 -13.12
C SER A 194 0.91 45.30 -13.16
N THR A 195 1.31 44.76 -14.31
CA THR A 195 1.62 43.33 -14.47
C THR A 195 2.86 42.92 -13.68
N LEU A 196 3.95 43.68 -13.76
CA LEU A 196 5.18 43.42 -13.00
C LEU A 196 4.94 43.46 -11.49
N GLU A 197 4.19 44.45 -11.00
CA GLU A 197 3.82 44.52 -9.57
C GLU A 197 2.91 43.36 -9.14
N LYS A 198 2.02 42.88 -10.02
CA LYS A 198 1.20 41.69 -9.76
C LYS A 198 2.05 40.42 -9.72
N SER A 199 3.02 40.28 -10.62
CA SER A 199 3.94 39.15 -10.69
C SER A 199 4.83 39.08 -9.43
N ASP A 200 5.38 40.21 -8.98
CA ASP A 200 6.16 40.27 -7.73
C ASP A 200 5.31 39.90 -6.50
N LYS A 201 4.09 40.46 -6.40
CA LYS A 201 3.14 40.08 -5.34
C LYS A 201 2.78 38.61 -5.40
N PHE A 202 2.53 38.05 -6.59
CA PHE A 202 2.23 36.65 -6.79
C PHE A 202 3.39 35.74 -6.34
N LEU A 203 4.63 36.08 -6.72
CA LEU A 203 5.84 35.39 -6.31
C LEU A 203 5.96 35.34 -4.78
N LYS A 204 5.91 36.51 -4.12
CA LYS A 204 6.03 36.64 -2.66
C LYS A 204 4.91 35.92 -1.91
N ILE A 205 3.66 35.99 -2.40
CA ILE A 205 2.52 35.32 -1.74
C ILE A 205 2.63 33.80 -1.87
N ASN A 206 2.92 33.27 -3.06
CA ASN A 206 2.96 31.82 -3.25
C ASN A 206 4.20 31.19 -2.63
N HIS A 207 5.36 31.86 -2.65
CA HIS A 207 6.56 31.44 -1.91
C HIS A 207 6.25 31.31 -0.41
N LYS A 208 5.60 32.32 0.20
CA LYS A 208 5.22 32.27 1.60
C LYS A 208 4.22 31.15 1.92
N ARG A 209 3.27 30.88 1.01
CA ARG A 209 2.31 29.77 1.16
C ARG A 209 3.03 28.43 1.12
N PHE A 210 3.92 28.23 0.16
CA PHE A 210 4.70 27.01 0.05
C PHE A 210 5.61 26.83 1.27
N SER A 211 6.38 27.84 1.65
CA SER A 211 7.32 27.78 2.78
C SER A 211 6.62 27.34 4.06
N LYS A 212 5.44 27.92 4.35
CA LYS A 212 4.62 27.49 5.49
C LYS A 212 4.15 26.04 5.36
N LYS A 213 3.70 25.61 4.18
CA LYS A 213 3.28 24.23 3.92
C LYS A 213 4.44 23.24 4.11
N PHE A 214 5.64 23.63 3.67
CA PHE A 214 6.86 22.84 3.78
C PHE A 214 7.36 22.74 5.23
N GLU A 215 7.33 23.83 6.01
CA GLU A 215 7.61 23.81 7.45
C GLU A 215 6.66 22.86 8.20
N GLU A 216 5.34 22.98 7.95
CA GLU A 216 4.35 22.09 8.54
C GLU A 216 4.56 20.62 8.12
N TYR A 217 5.05 20.36 6.90
CA TYR A 217 5.44 19.03 6.43
C TYR A 217 6.68 18.51 7.17
N LEU A 218 7.74 19.29 7.32
CA LEU A 218 8.97 18.87 8.03
C LEU A 218 8.69 18.52 9.49
N GLU A 219 7.84 19.29 10.18
CA GLU A 219 7.42 18.95 11.54
C GLU A 219 6.64 17.63 11.62
N LEU A 220 5.85 17.31 10.59
CA LEU A 220 5.12 16.04 10.50
C LEU A 220 6.07 14.89 10.18
N ASP A 221 6.99 15.10 9.24
CA ASP A 221 8.01 14.13 8.84
C ASP A 221 8.85 13.68 10.05
N GLU A 222 9.36 14.61 10.84
CA GLU A 222 10.16 14.29 12.03
C GLU A 222 9.36 13.46 13.06
N LYS A 223 8.08 13.80 13.27
CA LYS A 223 7.18 13.04 14.17
C LYS A 223 6.94 11.63 13.65
N ILE A 224 6.78 11.47 12.34
CA ILE A 224 6.55 10.16 11.72
C ILE A 224 7.82 9.33 11.82
N GLU A 225 9.00 9.89 11.53
CA GLU A 225 10.28 9.20 11.69
C GLU A 225 10.49 8.66 13.10
N GLN A 226 10.07 9.40 14.14
CA GLN A 226 10.06 8.90 15.52
C GLN A 226 9.12 7.70 15.69
N ILE A 227 7.94 7.71 15.06
CA ILE A 227 6.99 6.58 15.07
C ILE A 227 7.54 5.41 14.25
N MET A 228 8.21 5.65 13.12
CA MET A 228 8.80 4.64 12.25
C MET A 228 9.81 3.77 12.99
N ARG A 229 10.54 4.34 13.96
CA ARG A 229 11.52 3.58 14.77
C ARG A 229 10.92 2.35 15.44
N LYS A 230 9.61 2.35 15.77
CA LYS A 230 8.98 1.18 16.38
C LYS A 230 8.98 -0.05 15.46
N LEU A 231 8.98 0.16 14.13
CA LEU A 231 9.02 -0.93 13.15
C LEU A 231 10.34 -1.70 13.20
N SER A 232 11.41 -1.09 13.73
CA SER A 232 12.70 -1.80 13.93
C SER A 232 12.62 -2.89 14.99
N GLY A 233 11.64 -2.81 15.91
CA GLY A 233 11.40 -3.83 16.94
C GLY A 233 10.49 -4.97 16.50
N TYR A 234 10.02 -4.97 15.25
CA TYR A 234 9.04 -5.95 14.76
C TYR A 234 9.72 -7.23 14.30
N HIS A 235 9.37 -8.34 14.95
CA HIS A 235 10.01 -9.63 14.75
C HIS A 235 9.59 -10.28 13.44
N VAL A 236 8.29 -10.28 13.10
CA VAL A 236 7.82 -10.89 11.85
C VAL A 236 8.23 -10.03 10.67
N LEU A 237 8.09 -8.70 10.76
CA LEU A 237 8.57 -7.80 9.71
C LEU A 237 10.06 -7.99 9.41
N SER A 238 10.90 -8.13 10.45
CA SER A 238 12.36 -8.32 10.28
C SER A 238 12.74 -9.67 9.63
N SER A 239 11.81 -10.62 9.56
CA SER A 239 12.06 -11.92 8.92
C SER A 239 11.94 -11.90 7.40
N PHE A 240 11.35 -10.83 6.83
CA PHE A 240 11.29 -10.60 5.40
C PHE A 240 12.57 -9.97 4.86
N ASP A 241 12.74 -9.99 3.55
CA ASP A 241 13.86 -9.33 2.87
C ASP A 241 13.76 -7.79 2.96
N ASP A 242 14.90 -7.12 2.74
CA ASP A 242 14.98 -5.66 2.86
C ASP A 242 13.99 -4.94 1.91
N SER A 243 13.76 -5.53 0.74
CA SER A 243 12.79 -5.03 -0.26
C SER A 243 11.37 -4.99 0.29
N PHE A 244 10.89 -6.09 0.88
CA PHE A 244 9.55 -6.14 1.48
C PHE A 244 9.43 -5.16 2.66
N GLN A 245 10.47 -5.09 3.50
CA GLN A 245 10.49 -4.17 4.64
C GLN A 245 10.41 -2.71 4.19
N GLU A 246 11.16 -2.32 3.16
CA GLU A 246 11.16 -0.96 2.62
C GLU A 246 9.79 -0.59 2.03
N ARG A 247 9.19 -1.49 1.26
CA ARG A 247 7.84 -1.32 0.68
C ARG A 247 6.79 -1.11 1.78
N PHE A 248 6.74 -2.00 2.78
CA PHE A 248 5.82 -1.84 3.91
C PHE A 248 6.05 -0.54 4.68
N ARG A 249 7.31 -0.20 4.97
CA ARG A 249 7.66 1.05 5.67
C ARG A 249 7.17 2.28 4.91
N LYS A 250 7.29 2.28 3.58
CA LYS A 250 6.83 3.39 2.73
C LYS A 250 5.31 3.52 2.75
N ILE A 251 4.57 2.41 2.62
CA ILE A 251 3.10 2.45 2.76
C ILE A 251 2.72 2.98 4.15
N TYR A 252 3.35 2.43 5.19
CA TYR A 252 3.09 2.79 6.58
C TYR A 252 3.34 4.28 6.84
N TYR A 253 4.45 4.82 6.31
CA TYR A 253 4.84 6.23 6.42
C TYR A 253 3.74 7.16 5.90
N TYR A 254 3.30 7.00 4.64
CA TYR A 254 2.29 7.90 4.06
C TYR A 254 0.91 7.74 4.70
N VAL A 255 0.55 6.51 5.06
CA VAL A 255 -0.70 6.24 5.80
C VAL A 255 -0.70 6.94 7.16
N LYS A 256 0.41 6.89 7.91
CA LYS A 256 0.53 7.61 9.18
C LYS A 256 0.62 9.12 9.00
N MET A 257 1.24 9.59 7.92
CA MET A 257 1.26 11.00 7.57
C MET A 257 -0.16 11.57 7.42
N GLY A 258 -1.02 10.90 6.65
CA GLY A 258 -2.41 11.35 6.52
C GLY A 258 -3.22 11.19 7.81
N GLN A 259 -2.91 10.20 8.67
CA GLN A 259 -3.56 10.08 9.97
C GLN A 259 -3.23 11.25 10.92
N LEU A 260 -1.98 11.71 10.92
CA LEU A 260 -1.50 12.78 11.82
C LEU A 260 -1.75 14.18 11.27
N THR A 261 -2.19 14.30 10.01
CA THR A 261 -2.52 15.57 9.39
C THR A 261 -3.78 16.16 10.03
N THR A 262 -3.60 17.04 11.02
CA THR A 262 -4.69 17.67 11.78
C THR A 262 -5.41 18.79 11.00
N ARG A 263 -4.81 19.31 9.93
CA ARG A 263 -5.37 20.36 9.07
C ARG A 263 -5.40 19.88 7.62
N PRO A 264 -6.58 19.83 6.97
CA PRO A 264 -6.67 19.41 5.55
C PRO A 264 -5.98 20.38 4.57
N LYS A 265 -5.47 21.52 5.05
CA LYS A 265 -4.72 22.50 4.25
C LYS A 265 -3.22 22.18 4.15
N THR A 266 -2.69 21.34 5.03
CA THR A 266 -1.25 21.03 5.09
C THR A 266 -0.88 20.01 4.02
N LEU A 267 -1.56 18.86 4.03
CA LEU A 267 -1.43 17.82 3.02
C LEU A 267 -2.81 17.28 2.67
N SER A 268 -3.11 17.19 1.38
CA SER A 268 -4.34 16.55 0.93
C SER A 268 -4.17 15.03 0.88
N ILE A 269 -5.28 14.30 1.08
CA ILE A 269 -5.29 12.84 0.93
C ILE A 269 -4.97 12.43 -0.52
N GLY A 270 -5.34 13.28 -1.50
CA GLY A 270 -4.98 13.08 -2.91
C GLY A 270 -3.47 13.12 -3.15
N GLU A 271 -2.74 14.07 -2.53
CA GLU A 271 -1.28 14.13 -2.62
C GLU A 271 -0.61 12.90 -1.99
N LEU A 272 -1.11 12.44 -0.84
CA LEU A 272 -0.62 11.24 -0.17
C LEU A 272 -0.87 9.97 -1.01
N MET A 273 -2.05 9.86 -1.62
CA MET A 273 -2.36 8.74 -2.52
C MET A 273 -1.56 8.77 -3.81
N ARG A 274 -1.26 9.97 -4.33
CA ARG A 274 -0.34 10.12 -5.47
C ARG A 274 1.07 9.65 -5.11
N ALA A 275 1.58 10.03 -3.94
CA ALA A 275 2.90 9.60 -3.47
C ALA A 275 2.95 8.06 -3.27
N LEU A 276 1.89 7.48 -2.71
CA LEU A 276 1.73 6.03 -2.57
C LEU A 276 1.69 5.33 -3.93
N SER A 277 0.86 5.79 -4.86
CA SER A 277 0.67 5.14 -6.16
C SER A 277 1.89 5.22 -7.09
N GLN A 278 2.74 6.24 -6.93
CA GLN A 278 4.04 6.28 -7.60
C GLN A 278 5.02 5.23 -7.06
N SER A 279 4.84 4.80 -5.82
CA SER A 279 5.74 3.86 -5.16
C SER A 279 5.32 2.41 -5.29
N GLU A 280 4.03 2.13 -5.14
CA GLU A 280 3.45 0.80 -5.24
C GLU A 280 2.05 0.88 -5.83
N SER A 281 1.70 -0.09 -6.67
CA SER A 281 0.31 -0.24 -7.11
C SER A 281 -0.57 -0.72 -5.94
N VAL A 282 -1.87 -0.49 -6.07
CA VAL A 282 -2.86 -0.95 -5.08
C VAL A 282 -2.83 -2.48 -4.97
N GLU A 283 -2.74 -3.17 -6.10
CA GLU A 283 -2.67 -4.63 -6.14
C GLU A 283 -1.40 -5.15 -5.45
N ALA A 284 -0.24 -4.52 -5.68
CA ALA A 284 1.01 -4.90 -5.03
C ALA A 284 0.96 -4.67 -3.51
N SER A 285 0.29 -3.60 -3.07
CA SER A 285 0.08 -3.30 -1.65
C SER A 285 -0.83 -4.34 -0.98
N ILE A 286 -1.90 -4.76 -1.66
CA ILE A 286 -2.81 -5.81 -1.18
C ILE A 286 -2.08 -7.14 -1.00
N GLU A 287 -1.26 -7.54 -1.99
CA GLU A 287 -0.47 -8.78 -1.88
C GLU A 287 0.56 -8.70 -0.76
N LEU A 288 1.20 -7.54 -0.58
CA LEU A 288 2.10 -7.29 0.54
C LEU A 288 1.39 -7.48 1.90
N PHE A 289 0.18 -6.93 2.05
CA PHE A 289 -0.62 -7.11 3.27
C PHE A 289 -1.03 -8.57 3.50
N LYS A 290 -1.44 -9.29 2.45
CA LYS A 290 -1.75 -10.74 2.51
C LYS A 290 -0.56 -11.54 2.99
N GLU A 291 0.61 -11.32 2.41
CA GLU A 291 1.85 -12.00 2.78
C GLU A 291 2.23 -11.73 4.24
N TYR A 292 2.09 -10.47 4.68
CA TYR A 292 2.39 -10.11 6.06
C TYR A 292 1.41 -10.73 7.06
N ALA A 293 0.10 -10.67 6.79
CA ALA A 293 -0.93 -11.31 7.63
C ALA A 293 -0.70 -12.83 7.73
N LYS A 294 -0.37 -13.48 6.61
CA LYS A 294 -0.02 -14.91 6.58
C LYS A 294 1.23 -15.23 7.40
N ALA A 295 2.25 -14.37 7.37
CA ALA A 295 3.45 -14.55 8.18
C ALA A 295 3.15 -14.40 9.68
N LEU A 296 2.34 -13.41 10.07
CA LEU A 296 1.88 -13.23 11.45
C LEU A 296 1.04 -14.41 11.95
N LYS A 297 0.17 -14.95 11.09
CA LYS A 297 -0.58 -16.19 11.36
C LYS A 297 0.33 -17.40 11.53
N THR A 298 1.36 -17.52 10.68
CA THR A 298 2.35 -18.60 10.77
C THR A 298 3.18 -18.50 12.05
N ALA A 299 3.54 -17.28 12.45
CA ALA A 299 4.25 -17.01 13.71
C ALA A 299 3.40 -17.41 14.93
N LEU A 300 2.09 -17.12 14.91
CA LEU A 300 1.14 -17.55 15.96
C LEU A 300 1.19 -19.07 16.15
N PHE A 301 1.01 -19.81 15.06
CA PHE A 301 0.99 -21.27 15.11
C PHE A 301 2.37 -21.85 15.42
N HIS A 302 3.46 -21.22 14.98
CA HIS A 302 4.80 -21.57 15.42
C HIS A 302 4.94 -21.42 16.94
N GLN A 303 4.48 -20.30 17.50
CA GLN A 303 4.53 -20.08 18.95
C GLN A 303 3.69 -21.11 19.71
N SER A 304 2.50 -21.45 19.21
CA SER A 304 1.65 -22.49 19.78
C SER A 304 2.32 -23.88 19.75
N ARG A 305 3.01 -24.21 18.65
CA ARG A 305 3.81 -25.44 18.55
C ARG A 305 4.98 -25.45 19.53
N VAL A 306 5.66 -24.30 19.68
CA VAL A 306 6.74 -24.15 20.66
C VAL A 306 6.20 -24.49 22.04
N LEU A 307 5.11 -23.87 22.50
CA LEU A 307 4.51 -24.14 23.83
C LEU A 307 4.26 -25.62 24.14
N LYS A 308 3.98 -26.43 23.11
CA LYS A 308 3.63 -27.85 23.23
C LYS A 308 4.83 -28.79 23.20
N LYS A 309 6.06 -28.32 22.97
CA LYS A 309 7.25 -29.19 22.95
C LYS A 309 7.57 -29.68 24.38
N GLN A 310 7.80 -30.99 24.53
CA GLN A 310 7.95 -31.70 25.82
C GLN A 310 9.10 -31.23 26.74
N SER A 311 10.04 -30.42 26.23
CA SER A 311 11.32 -30.09 26.86
C SER A 311 11.41 -28.70 27.52
N ILE A 312 10.30 -27.96 27.65
CA ILE A 312 10.40 -26.54 28.00
C ILE A 312 10.49 -26.31 29.52
N ARG A 313 11.68 -26.51 30.08
CA ARG A 313 12.08 -25.95 31.39
C ARG A 313 11.85 -24.43 31.47
N TYR A 314 11.93 -23.73 30.34
CA TYR A 314 11.70 -22.27 30.24
C TYR A 314 10.26 -21.80 30.60
N LEU A 315 9.24 -22.68 30.62
CA LEU A 315 7.89 -22.30 31.10
C LEU A 315 7.81 -22.37 32.63
N GLU A 316 8.72 -23.09 33.27
CA GLU A 316 8.86 -23.15 34.73
C GLU A 316 9.74 -22.00 35.24
N GLU A 317 10.68 -21.52 34.42
CA GLU A 317 11.58 -20.39 34.71
C GLU A 317 10.93 -19.02 34.40
N GLU A 318 11.09 -18.05 35.31
CA GLU A 318 10.53 -16.70 35.17
C GLU A 318 11.05 -15.95 33.91
N THR A 319 12.30 -16.20 33.53
CA THR A 319 12.96 -15.62 32.35
C THR A 319 12.34 -16.09 31.04
N GLY A 320 11.97 -17.37 30.93
CA GLY A 320 11.33 -17.91 29.73
C GLY A 320 9.87 -17.47 29.60
N ARG A 321 9.15 -17.33 30.73
CA ARG A 321 7.79 -16.74 30.74
C ARG A 321 7.79 -15.31 30.21
N LYS A 322 8.69 -14.46 30.72
CA LYS A 322 8.84 -13.06 30.24
C LYS A 322 9.15 -13.00 28.75
N LYS A 323 10.04 -13.87 28.25
CA LYS A 323 10.37 -13.91 26.82
C LYS A 323 9.15 -14.24 25.93
N ILE A 324 8.32 -15.19 26.35
CA ILE A 324 7.09 -15.56 25.62
C ILE A 324 6.09 -14.40 25.66
N GLU A 325 5.92 -13.78 26.82
CA GLU A 325 5.03 -12.63 26.98
C GLU A 325 5.45 -11.44 26.10
N ASP A 326 6.75 -11.11 26.11
CA ASP A 326 7.31 -10.03 25.28
C ASP A 326 7.16 -10.33 23.78
N THR A 327 7.39 -11.58 23.38
CA THR A 327 7.18 -12.01 21.99
C THR A 327 5.72 -11.88 21.57
N MET A 328 4.77 -12.31 22.42
CA MET A 328 3.34 -12.19 22.16
C MET A 328 2.87 -10.73 22.11
N LYS A 329 3.40 -9.87 23.00
CA LYS A 329 3.16 -8.42 22.96
C LYS A 329 3.68 -7.80 21.66
N GLY A 330 4.87 -8.21 21.22
CA GLY A 330 5.45 -7.78 19.93
C GLY A 330 4.55 -8.14 18.76
N TYR A 331 4.14 -9.40 18.64
CA TYR A 331 3.25 -9.87 17.57
C TYR A 331 1.89 -9.18 17.58
N HIS A 332 1.30 -8.95 18.76
CA HIS A 332 0.04 -8.21 18.88
C HIS A 332 0.18 -6.76 18.41
N ALA A 333 1.29 -6.07 18.75
CA ALA A 333 1.58 -4.73 18.26
C ALA A 333 1.78 -4.68 16.74
N GLU A 334 2.41 -5.71 16.15
CA GLU A 334 2.57 -5.87 14.70
C GLU A 334 1.21 -5.99 14.00
N ILE A 335 0.30 -6.81 14.52
CA ILE A 335 -1.06 -7.01 13.96
C ILE A 335 -1.88 -5.73 14.02
N LEU A 336 -1.91 -5.06 15.17
CA LEU A 336 -2.58 -3.77 15.32
C LEU A 336 -2.05 -2.74 14.33
N THR A 337 -0.73 -2.76 14.09
CA THR A 337 -0.10 -1.87 13.12
C THR A 337 -0.57 -2.20 11.71
N LEU A 338 -0.51 -3.47 11.31
CA LEU A 338 -0.97 -3.95 10.01
C LEU A 338 -2.45 -3.63 9.77
N GLY A 339 -3.34 -4.01 10.68
CA GLY A 339 -4.78 -3.74 10.59
C GLY A 339 -5.07 -2.24 10.49
N SER A 340 -4.43 -1.42 11.33
CA SER A 340 -4.59 0.04 11.26
C SER A 340 -4.12 0.63 9.93
N THR A 341 -3.09 0.05 9.33
CA THR A 341 -2.55 0.51 8.05
C THR A 341 -3.46 0.11 6.89
N ILE A 342 -3.96 -1.13 6.87
CA ILE A 342 -4.93 -1.62 5.88
C ILE A 342 -6.20 -0.76 5.90
N ALA A 343 -6.79 -0.55 7.08
CA ALA A 343 -8.03 0.23 7.22
C ALA A 343 -7.87 1.67 6.71
N ARG A 344 -6.73 2.31 7.00
CA ARG A 344 -6.44 3.69 6.55
C ARG A 344 -6.07 3.76 5.07
N TYR A 345 -5.35 2.77 4.56
CA TYR A 345 -5.06 2.65 3.14
C TYR A 345 -6.37 2.52 2.33
N ARG A 346 -7.30 1.69 2.80
CA ARG A 346 -8.65 1.57 2.23
C ARG A 346 -9.41 2.88 2.30
N GLU A 347 -9.36 3.59 3.43
CA GLU A 347 -10.01 4.91 3.56
C GLU A 347 -9.46 5.91 2.54
N PHE A 348 -8.15 5.95 2.33
CA PHE A 348 -7.56 6.85 1.33
C PHE A 348 -8.04 6.50 -0.07
N LEU A 349 -8.01 5.22 -0.44
CA LEU A 349 -8.48 4.74 -1.73
C LEU A 349 -9.94 5.14 -2.00
N LEU A 350 -10.82 4.95 -1.01
CA LEU A 350 -12.24 5.32 -1.13
C LEU A 350 -12.47 6.84 -1.25
N ARG A 351 -11.61 7.66 -0.61
CA ARG A 351 -11.70 9.12 -0.67
C ARG A 351 -11.15 9.71 -1.96
N THR A 352 -10.21 9.02 -2.60
CA THR A 352 -9.60 9.43 -3.88
C THR A 352 -10.21 8.71 -5.08
N ASP A 353 -11.20 7.85 -4.85
CA ASP A 353 -11.88 7.14 -5.93
C ASP A 353 -12.64 8.15 -6.83
N PRO A 354 -12.52 8.04 -8.16
CA PRO A 354 -13.26 8.90 -9.08
C PRO A 354 -14.79 8.76 -8.95
N ASN A 355 -15.28 7.65 -8.41
CA ASN A 355 -16.68 7.38 -8.05
C ASN A 355 -16.81 7.18 -6.53
N PRO A 356 -16.84 8.27 -5.73
CA PRO A 356 -16.70 8.20 -4.28
C PRO A 356 -17.85 7.41 -3.62
N TYR A 357 -17.48 6.46 -2.75
CA TYR A 357 -18.42 5.75 -1.90
C TYR A 357 -18.87 6.68 -0.75
N VAL A 358 -20.09 7.22 -0.83
CA VAL A 358 -20.67 8.05 0.25
C VAL A 358 -21.51 7.17 1.17
N ARG A 359 -20.98 6.83 2.34
CA ARG A 359 -21.78 6.26 3.44
C ARG A 359 -22.70 7.37 3.96
N SER A 360 -24.01 7.28 3.73
CA SER A 360 -24.95 8.29 4.22
C SER A 360 -24.91 8.34 5.75
N ARG A 361 -24.48 9.48 6.31
CA ARG A 361 -24.48 9.71 7.76
C ARG A 361 -25.88 10.01 8.32
N TRP A 362 -26.86 10.18 7.44
CA TRP A 362 -28.23 10.55 7.75
C TRP A 362 -29.13 9.69 6.87
N GLY A 363 -30.00 8.88 7.48
CA GLY A 363 -30.77 7.81 6.84
C GLY A 363 -31.80 8.22 5.78
N PHE A 364 -31.37 9.00 4.78
CA PHE A 364 -32.10 9.21 3.54
C PHE A 364 -31.57 8.24 2.47
N PRO A 365 -32.46 7.52 1.77
CA PRO A 365 -32.09 6.66 0.65
C PRO A 365 -32.10 7.51 -0.63
N GLU A 366 -30.97 8.10 -1.01
CA GLU A 366 -30.86 8.73 -2.34
C GLU A 366 -29.53 8.40 -3.00
N GLY A 367 -29.64 7.99 -4.27
CA GLY A 367 -28.53 7.75 -5.19
C GLY A 367 -28.01 6.32 -5.13
N ILE A 368 -27.97 5.66 -6.29
CA ILE A 368 -27.26 4.39 -6.48
C ILE A 368 -25.83 4.58 -5.97
N VAL A 369 -25.54 4.04 -4.78
CA VAL A 369 -24.17 4.00 -4.24
C VAL A 369 -23.38 3.18 -5.25
N ALA A 370 -22.37 3.78 -5.88
CA ALA A 370 -21.48 3.03 -6.76
C ALA A 370 -20.96 1.81 -5.97
N PRO A 371 -20.97 0.60 -6.56
CA PRO A 371 -20.46 -0.57 -5.88
C PRO A 371 -19.02 -0.28 -5.46
N GLU A 372 -18.70 -0.59 -4.21
CA GLU A 372 -17.34 -0.43 -3.69
C GLU A 372 -16.32 -1.12 -4.62
N PRO A 373 -15.20 -0.45 -4.95
CA PRO A 373 -14.15 -1.02 -5.79
C PRO A 373 -13.71 -2.39 -5.29
N GLU A 374 -13.36 -3.30 -6.21
CA GLU A 374 -12.95 -4.66 -5.84
C GLU A 374 -11.73 -4.65 -4.91
N GLN A 375 -10.77 -3.76 -5.17
CA GLN A 375 -9.59 -3.59 -4.31
C GLN A 375 -9.95 -3.15 -2.89
N ALA A 376 -10.95 -2.28 -2.73
CA ALA A 376 -11.41 -1.84 -1.41
C ALA A 376 -12.13 -2.96 -0.64
N LYS A 377 -12.84 -3.84 -1.35
CA LYS A 377 -13.42 -5.07 -0.74
C LYS A 377 -12.34 -6.04 -0.30
N GLN A 378 -11.31 -6.27 -1.13
CA GLN A 378 -10.18 -7.13 -0.74
C GLN A 378 -9.45 -6.57 0.51
N LEU A 379 -9.30 -5.25 0.62
CA LEU A 379 -8.74 -4.62 1.81
C LEU A 379 -9.65 -4.77 3.03
N LEU A 380 -10.97 -4.72 2.85
CA LEU A 380 -11.94 -4.97 3.93
C LEU A 380 -11.87 -6.43 4.42
N ASP A 381 -11.75 -7.39 3.51
CA ASP A 381 -11.56 -8.80 3.87
C ASP A 381 -10.26 -9.00 4.67
N LEU A 382 -9.19 -8.29 4.30
CA LEU A 382 -7.92 -8.28 5.05
C LEU A 382 -8.02 -7.59 6.41
N GLU A 383 -8.85 -6.54 6.53
CA GLU A 383 -9.16 -5.90 7.81
C GLU A 383 -9.82 -6.92 8.75
N PHE A 384 -10.83 -7.64 8.27
CA PHE A 384 -11.46 -8.72 9.04
C PHE A 384 -10.49 -9.87 9.38
N GLU A 385 -9.57 -10.22 8.47
CA GLU A 385 -8.54 -11.22 8.75
C GLU A 385 -7.58 -10.74 9.85
N ALA A 386 -7.17 -9.47 9.82
CA ALA A 386 -6.32 -8.88 10.85
C ALA A 386 -7.01 -8.85 12.23
N ASP A 387 -8.28 -8.44 12.28
CA ASP A 387 -9.09 -8.45 13.51
C ASP A 387 -9.29 -9.86 14.08
N HIS A 388 -9.51 -10.85 13.19
CA HIS A 388 -9.61 -12.25 13.60
C HIS A 388 -8.27 -12.76 14.15
N LEU A 389 -7.15 -12.43 13.51
CA LEU A 389 -5.82 -12.75 14.01
C LEU A 389 -5.58 -12.11 15.38
N GLU A 390 -5.92 -10.82 15.55
CA GLU A 390 -5.83 -10.13 16.84
C GLU A 390 -6.57 -10.91 17.94
N THR A 391 -7.80 -11.33 17.66
CA THR A 391 -8.62 -12.14 18.58
C THR A 391 -7.92 -13.44 18.97
N LEU A 392 -7.35 -14.17 18.00
CA LEU A 392 -6.63 -15.41 18.28
C LEU A 392 -5.37 -15.18 19.14
N TYR A 393 -4.65 -14.09 18.89
CA TYR A 393 -3.50 -13.71 19.71
C TYR A 393 -3.89 -13.36 21.15
N GLU A 394 -4.99 -12.64 21.33
CA GLU A 394 -5.53 -12.36 22.66
C GLU A 394 -5.97 -13.63 23.38
N GLU A 395 -6.69 -14.52 22.71
CA GLU A 395 -7.13 -15.81 23.28
C GLU A 395 -5.92 -16.62 23.74
N MET A 396 -4.92 -16.76 22.88
CA MET A 396 -3.68 -17.46 23.21
C MET A 396 -2.96 -16.82 24.40
N ASN A 397 -2.85 -15.48 24.43
CA ASN A 397 -2.21 -14.77 25.54
C ASN A 397 -2.97 -14.96 26.86
N LYS A 398 -4.32 -14.85 26.84
CA LYS A 398 -5.18 -15.11 28.01
C LYS A 398 -4.99 -16.53 28.54
N SER A 399 -4.89 -17.51 27.65
CA SER A 399 -4.67 -18.91 28.03
C SER A 399 -3.30 -19.18 28.61
N ILE A 400 -2.24 -18.59 28.02
CA ILE A 400 -0.88 -18.64 28.56
C ILE A 400 -0.83 -18.04 29.97
N LEU A 401 -1.45 -16.88 30.18
CA LEU A 401 -1.51 -16.22 31.49
C LEU A 401 -2.25 -17.08 32.52
N LYS A 402 -3.39 -17.69 32.16
CA LYS A 402 -4.10 -18.63 33.04
C LYS A 402 -3.24 -19.82 33.47
N VAL A 403 -2.39 -20.33 32.57
CA VAL A 403 -1.44 -21.41 32.89
C VAL A 403 -0.38 -20.91 33.88
N PHE A 404 0.10 -19.68 33.73
CA PHE A 404 1.11 -19.09 34.63
C PHE A 404 0.57 -18.76 36.03
N GLU A 405 -0.64 -18.23 36.11
CA GLU A 405 -1.31 -17.85 37.36
C GLU A 405 -1.83 -19.07 38.14
N GLY A 406 -2.30 -20.09 37.43
CA GLY A 406 -3.00 -21.22 38.03
C GLY A 406 -2.12 -22.20 38.81
N GLY A 407 -0.79 -22.13 38.69
CA GLY A 407 0.16 -23.05 39.35
C GLY A 407 -0.12 -24.54 39.10
N ARG A 408 -0.98 -24.86 38.12
CA ARG A 408 -1.43 -26.24 37.86
C ARG A 408 -0.24 -27.00 37.30
N GLU A 409 0.05 -28.16 37.87
CA GLU A 409 0.81 -29.18 37.17
C GLU A 409 0.24 -29.30 35.76
N ILE A 410 1.09 -29.10 34.76
CA ILE A 410 0.73 -29.34 33.37
C ILE A 410 0.42 -30.83 33.29
N LYS A 411 -0.85 -31.21 33.39
CA LYS A 411 -1.27 -32.61 33.27
C LYS A 411 -0.93 -33.09 31.86
N ARG A 412 0.19 -33.80 31.75
CA ARG A 412 0.66 -34.45 30.51
C ARG A 412 -0.02 -35.81 30.28
N GLU A 413 -1.10 -36.09 31.01
CA GLU A 413 -1.88 -37.31 30.90
C GLU A 413 -2.38 -37.51 29.47
N ALA A 414 -2.47 -38.77 29.07
CA ALA A 414 -3.09 -39.14 27.80
C ALA A 414 -4.59 -38.81 27.88
N LEU A 415 -5.08 -38.04 26.90
CA LEU A 415 -6.50 -37.70 26.82
C LEU A 415 -7.27 -38.84 26.13
N SER A 416 -8.34 -39.29 26.75
CA SER A 416 -9.29 -40.26 26.18
C SER A 416 -10.64 -39.60 25.92
N ILE A 417 -11.34 -40.02 24.87
CA ILE A 417 -12.64 -39.43 24.51
C ILE A 417 -13.68 -39.80 25.60
N PRO A 418 -14.28 -38.81 26.29
CA PRO A 418 -15.30 -39.05 27.30
C PRO A 418 -16.47 -39.87 26.75
N PRO A 419 -17.06 -40.77 27.56
CA PRO A 419 -18.18 -41.63 27.13
C PRO A 419 -19.38 -40.81 26.61
N ASP A 420 -19.61 -39.63 27.15
CA ASP A 420 -20.68 -38.74 26.67
C ASP A 420 -20.43 -38.24 25.24
N ILE A 421 -19.19 -37.89 24.89
CA ILE A 421 -18.83 -37.50 23.52
C ILE A 421 -18.94 -38.70 22.58
N GLN A 422 -18.51 -39.89 23.02
CA GLN A 422 -18.69 -41.12 22.23
C GLN A 422 -20.16 -41.41 21.97
N ARG A 423 -21.02 -41.23 22.97
CA ARG A 423 -22.46 -41.38 22.84
C ARG A 423 -23.03 -40.41 21.80
N LEU A 424 -22.67 -39.12 21.87
CA LEU A 424 -23.12 -38.13 20.89
C LEU A 424 -22.68 -38.47 19.46
N LEU A 425 -21.43 -38.88 19.27
CA LEU A 425 -20.89 -39.32 17.97
C LEU A 425 -21.64 -40.54 17.43
N HIS A 426 -21.88 -41.54 18.27
CA HIS A 426 -22.64 -42.73 17.90
C HIS A 426 -24.07 -42.38 17.49
N GLU A 427 -24.76 -41.56 18.30
CA GLU A 427 -26.12 -41.13 18.00
C GLU A 427 -26.20 -40.27 16.73
N MET A 428 -25.15 -39.52 16.36
CA MET A 428 -25.09 -38.81 15.07
C MET A 428 -25.01 -39.77 13.88
N GLY A 429 -24.15 -40.80 13.96
CA GLY A 429 -23.93 -41.78 12.89
C GLY A 429 -25.07 -42.77 12.66
N GLN A 430 -26.14 -42.74 13.46
CA GLN A 430 -27.28 -43.64 13.28
C GLN A 430 -28.03 -43.38 11.96
N PRO A 431 -28.47 -44.43 11.23
CA PRO A 431 -29.13 -44.27 9.93
C PRO A 431 -30.39 -43.39 9.96
N LEU A 432 -31.14 -43.47 11.06
CA LEU A 432 -32.42 -42.77 11.27
C LEU A 432 -32.25 -41.37 11.90
N SER A 433 -31.01 -40.88 12.03
CA SER A 433 -30.76 -39.56 12.57
C SER A 433 -31.34 -38.46 11.69
N SER A 434 -32.05 -37.51 12.30
CA SER A 434 -32.57 -36.32 11.62
C SER A 434 -31.53 -35.20 11.56
N TYR A 435 -31.62 -34.35 10.54
CA TYR A 435 -30.72 -33.21 10.34
C TYR A 435 -30.60 -32.33 11.60
N GLY A 436 -31.71 -31.91 12.21
CA GLY A 436 -31.69 -31.04 13.38
C GLY A 436 -31.04 -31.67 14.62
N MET A 437 -31.20 -32.99 14.79
CA MET A 437 -30.56 -33.73 15.86
C MET A 437 -29.04 -33.84 15.65
N VAL A 438 -28.60 -34.12 14.42
CA VAL A 438 -27.17 -34.18 14.07
C VAL A 438 -26.53 -32.80 14.28
N LYS A 439 -27.19 -31.72 13.83
CA LYS A 439 -26.72 -30.34 14.04
C LYS A 439 -26.52 -30.00 15.51
N SER A 440 -27.53 -30.22 16.35
CA SER A 440 -27.45 -29.89 17.78
C SER A 440 -26.36 -30.68 18.51
N ARG A 441 -26.13 -31.93 18.12
CA ARG A 441 -25.05 -32.75 18.70
C ARG A 441 -23.67 -32.33 18.20
N ALA A 442 -23.54 -32.02 16.91
CA ALA A 442 -22.31 -31.48 16.35
C ALA A 442 -21.88 -30.20 17.07
N GLU A 443 -22.80 -29.25 17.27
CA GLU A 443 -22.54 -28.00 17.99
C GLU A 443 -22.02 -28.25 19.41
N ARG A 444 -22.58 -29.23 20.14
CA ARG A 444 -22.11 -29.62 21.48
C ARG A 444 -20.70 -30.22 21.45
N ILE A 445 -20.41 -31.10 20.49
CA ILE A 445 -19.07 -31.70 20.35
C ILE A 445 -18.04 -30.62 20.00
N ILE A 446 -18.39 -29.71 19.07
CA ILE A 446 -17.54 -28.60 18.65
C ILE A 446 -17.25 -27.67 19.83
N ALA A 447 -18.26 -27.36 20.67
CA ALA A 447 -18.06 -26.58 21.89
C ALA A 447 -17.06 -27.25 22.84
N ASN A 448 -17.18 -28.58 23.07
CA ASN A 448 -16.21 -29.33 23.87
C ASN A 448 -14.79 -29.31 23.26
N ILE A 449 -14.67 -29.30 21.93
CA ILE A 449 -13.36 -29.18 21.26
C ILE A 449 -12.77 -27.79 21.49
N LYS A 450 -13.57 -26.71 21.41
CA LYS A 450 -13.09 -25.34 21.70
C LYS A 450 -12.59 -25.20 23.13
N GLU A 451 -13.22 -25.87 24.10
CA GLU A 451 -12.79 -25.87 25.51
C GLU A 451 -11.40 -26.50 25.74
N LEU A 452 -10.92 -27.36 24.82
CA LEU A 452 -9.55 -27.89 24.90
C LEU A 452 -8.48 -26.81 24.69
N ASP A 453 -8.87 -25.70 24.05
CA ASP A 453 -8.00 -24.59 23.69
C ASP A 453 -6.68 -25.06 23.08
N GLU A 454 -6.79 -25.74 21.94
CA GLU A 454 -5.62 -26.27 21.23
C GLU A 454 -4.61 -25.17 20.92
N LEU A 455 -5.03 -23.91 20.74
CA LEU A 455 -4.14 -22.80 20.47
C LEU A 455 -3.26 -22.45 21.68
N GLY A 456 -3.84 -22.21 22.86
CA GLY A 456 -3.14 -21.76 24.05
C GLY A 456 -2.57 -22.87 24.94
N THR A 457 -3.06 -24.11 24.81
CA THR A 457 -2.67 -25.20 25.72
C THR A 457 -1.20 -25.63 25.57
N PRO A 458 -0.48 -25.86 26.69
CA PRO A 458 0.87 -26.44 26.67
C PRO A 458 0.86 -27.98 26.56
N ASN A 459 -0.31 -28.64 26.61
CA ASN A 459 -0.37 -30.09 26.59
C ASN A 459 -0.06 -30.64 25.17
N PRO A 460 1.01 -31.44 25.00
CA PRO A 460 1.40 -32.00 23.69
C PRO A 460 0.38 -32.99 23.10
N ASN A 461 -0.48 -33.57 23.93
CA ASN A 461 -1.44 -34.60 23.50
C ASN A 461 -2.72 -33.99 22.90
N VAL A 462 -2.99 -32.70 23.12
CA VAL A 462 -4.23 -32.05 22.66
C VAL A 462 -4.36 -32.07 21.14
N PRO A 463 -3.35 -31.73 20.31
CA PRO A 463 -3.50 -31.79 18.86
C PRO A 463 -3.89 -33.17 18.34
N ARG A 464 -3.27 -34.23 18.87
CA ARG A 464 -3.61 -35.61 18.50
C ARG A 464 -5.06 -35.95 18.89
N TYR A 465 -5.49 -35.52 20.07
CA TYR A 465 -6.85 -35.72 20.56
C TYR A 465 -7.89 -34.93 19.74
N THR A 466 -7.61 -33.67 19.40
CA THR A 466 -8.45 -32.87 18.51
C THR A 466 -8.57 -33.50 17.14
N ALA A 467 -7.46 -33.97 16.54
CA ALA A 467 -7.48 -34.65 15.25
C ALA A 467 -8.41 -35.87 15.25
N GLU A 468 -8.35 -36.68 16.32
CA GLU A 468 -9.21 -37.86 16.48
C GLU A 468 -10.69 -37.47 16.59
N LEU A 469 -11.01 -36.45 17.39
CA LEU A 469 -12.38 -35.95 17.54
C LEU A 469 -12.93 -35.37 16.23
N LEU A 470 -12.16 -34.52 15.55
CA LEU A 470 -12.56 -33.94 14.26
C LEU A 470 -12.79 -35.03 13.21
N SER A 471 -11.91 -36.04 13.16
CA SER A 471 -12.03 -37.14 12.22
C SER A 471 -13.27 -38.00 12.49
N LYS A 472 -13.56 -38.32 13.76
CA LYS A 472 -14.77 -39.03 14.18
C LYS A 472 -16.04 -38.21 13.93
N LEU A 473 -15.99 -36.91 14.17
CA LEU A 473 -17.10 -35.98 13.94
C LEU A 473 -17.47 -35.92 12.45
N LEU A 474 -16.47 -35.73 11.57
CA LEU A 474 -16.67 -35.71 10.12
C LEU A 474 -17.22 -37.04 9.59
N ARG A 475 -16.79 -38.17 10.16
CA ARG A 475 -17.34 -39.50 9.84
C ARG A 475 -18.79 -39.64 10.30
N ALA A 476 -19.10 -39.24 11.53
CA ALA A 476 -20.45 -39.35 12.08
C ALA A 476 -21.46 -38.47 11.33
N ASP A 477 -21.00 -37.35 10.76
CA ASP A 477 -21.80 -36.41 9.97
C ASP A 477 -21.71 -36.68 8.44
N TRP A 478 -21.19 -37.82 8.00
CA TRP A 478 -20.99 -38.10 6.57
C TRP A 478 -22.28 -38.09 5.74
N LYS A 479 -23.44 -38.33 6.38
CA LYS A 479 -24.74 -38.31 5.71
C LYS A 479 -25.18 -36.91 5.28
N TYR A 480 -24.87 -35.88 6.06
CA TYR A 480 -25.43 -34.53 5.90
C TYR A 480 -24.37 -33.44 5.70
N HIS A 481 -23.14 -33.65 6.16
CA HIS A 481 -22.05 -32.68 6.10
C HIS A 481 -22.41 -31.32 6.73
N ILE A 482 -23.25 -31.34 7.79
CA ILE A 482 -23.72 -30.17 8.55
C ILE A 482 -22.58 -29.43 9.23
N VAL A 483 -21.53 -30.14 9.66
CA VAL A 483 -20.40 -29.52 10.35
C VAL A 483 -19.74 -28.43 9.49
N GLN A 484 -19.87 -28.55 8.16
CA GLN A 484 -19.35 -27.56 7.23
C GLN A 484 -20.11 -26.21 7.30
N GLU A 485 -21.36 -26.22 7.75
CA GLU A 485 -22.17 -25.02 7.96
C GLU A 485 -21.84 -24.27 9.26
N ILE A 486 -21.15 -24.90 10.21
CA ILE A 486 -20.92 -24.37 11.55
C ILE A 486 -19.65 -23.52 11.53
N PRO A 487 -19.71 -22.18 11.74
CA PRO A 487 -18.52 -21.32 11.65
C PRO A 487 -17.42 -21.71 12.66
N LEU A 488 -17.82 -22.07 13.88
CA LEU A 488 -16.89 -22.50 14.94
C LEU A 488 -16.11 -23.77 14.55
N PHE A 489 -16.70 -24.67 13.75
CA PHE A 489 -15.96 -25.84 13.23
C PHE A 489 -14.86 -25.41 12.26
N GLN A 490 -15.13 -24.45 11.37
CA GLN A 490 -14.14 -23.94 10.41
C GLN A 490 -12.97 -23.26 11.12
N GLU A 491 -13.26 -22.48 12.17
CA GLU A 491 -12.24 -21.85 13.01
C GLU A 491 -11.35 -22.90 13.69
N ILE A 492 -11.96 -23.87 14.40
CA ILE A 492 -11.22 -24.94 15.09
C ILE A 492 -10.39 -25.76 14.10
N PHE A 493 -10.96 -26.12 12.96
CA PHE A 493 -10.24 -26.88 11.93
C PHE A 493 -9.07 -26.07 11.36
N SER A 494 -9.24 -24.76 11.12
CA SER A 494 -8.17 -23.89 10.66
C SER A 494 -7.02 -23.77 11.67
N ILE A 495 -7.36 -23.62 12.96
CA ILE A 495 -6.37 -23.59 14.05
C ILE A 495 -5.61 -24.92 14.10
N HIS A 496 -6.34 -26.04 14.11
CA HIS A 496 -5.74 -27.38 14.16
C HIS A 496 -4.77 -27.60 12.99
N MET A 497 -5.20 -27.32 11.75
CA MET A 497 -4.34 -27.45 10.57
C MET A 497 -3.12 -26.52 10.64
N GLY A 498 -3.27 -25.31 11.16
CA GLY A 498 -2.19 -24.37 11.37
C GLY A 498 -1.13 -24.89 12.36
N ILE A 499 -1.56 -25.50 13.46
CA ILE A 499 -0.69 -26.08 14.50
C ILE A 499 0.00 -27.35 13.99
N MET A 500 -0.69 -28.19 13.25
CA MET A 500 -0.13 -29.42 12.69
C MET A 500 0.91 -29.12 11.58
N GLY A 501 0.70 -28.04 10.83
CA GLY A 501 1.56 -27.65 9.72
C GLY A 501 1.33 -28.49 8.47
N ALA A 502 2.10 -28.21 7.40
CA ALA A 502 2.05 -29.02 6.18
C ALA A 502 2.81 -30.33 6.37
N LEU A 503 2.26 -31.42 5.83
CA LEU A 503 2.99 -32.69 5.71
C LEU A 503 3.99 -32.60 4.55
N ASP A 504 5.25 -32.91 4.82
CA ASP A 504 6.32 -32.98 3.81
C ASP A 504 6.30 -34.31 3.01
N ASP A 505 5.12 -34.89 2.76
CA ASP A 505 4.99 -36.04 1.85
C ASP A 505 4.62 -35.58 0.44
N ARG A 506 5.57 -35.73 -0.49
CA ARG A 506 5.37 -35.42 -1.91
C ARG A 506 4.22 -36.23 -2.53
N LYS A 507 4.00 -37.47 -2.09
CA LYS A 507 2.91 -38.31 -2.62
C LYS A 507 1.56 -37.80 -2.14
N HIS A 508 1.43 -37.50 -0.85
CA HIS A 508 0.27 -36.84 -0.27
C HIS A 508 -0.06 -35.52 -0.99
N LEU A 509 0.92 -34.63 -1.15
CA LEU A 509 0.74 -33.33 -1.80
C LEU A 509 0.27 -33.47 -3.25
N ASN A 510 0.84 -34.44 -3.98
CA ASN A 510 0.39 -34.74 -5.35
C ASN A 510 -1.07 -35.23 -5.35
N ARG A 511 -1.43 -36.21 -4.50
CA ARG A 511 -2.82 -36.69 -4.37
C ARG A 511 -3.77 -35.55 -4.01
N LEU A 512 -3.41 -34.72 -3.03
CA LEU A 512 -4.23 -33.60 -2.58
C LEU A 512 -4.48 -32.58 -3.69
N ASN A 513 -3.45 -32.24 -4.47
CA ASN A 513 -3.59 -31.33 -5.61
C ASN A 513 -4.48 -31.93 -6.71
N LYS A 514 -4.35 -33.24 -6.97
CA LYS A 514 -5.22 -33.95 -7.91
C LYS A 514 -6.67 -33.99 -7.43
N PHE A 515 -6.91 -34.26 -6.15
CA PHE A 515 -8.26 -34.17 -5.57
C PHE A 515 -8.85 -32.77 -5.73
N LYS A 516 -8.11 -31.71 -5.36
CA LYS A 516 -8.58 -30.33 -5.50
C LYS A 516 -8.93 -29.97 -6.95
N HIS A 517 -8.09 -30.37 -7.92
CA HIS A 517 -8.34 -30.14 -9.33
C HIS A 517 -9.63 -30.80 -9.82
N LEU A 518 -9.75 -32.11 -9.59
CA LEU A 518 -10.92 -32.89 -10.04
C LEU A 518 -12.19 -32.44 -9.34
N ILE A 519 -12.13 -32.13 -8.04
CA ILE A 519 -13.27 -31.56 -7.31
C ILE A 519 -13.69 -30.23 -7.93
N GLN A 520 -12.76 -29.33 -8.21
CA GLN A 520 -13.06 -28.04 -8.82
C GLN A 520 -13.71 -28.19 -10.20
N GLU A 521 -13.22 -29.10 -11.04
CA GLU A 521 -13.82 -29.38 -12.35
C GLU A 521 -15.24 -29.92 -12.22
N LEU A 522 -15.45 -30.91 -11.34
CA LEU A 522 -16.77 -31.47 -11.06
C LEU A 522 -17.75 -30.42 -10.51
N GLU A 523 -17.28 -29.55 -9.61
CA GLU A 523 -18.07 -28.42 -9.11
C GLU A 523 -18.45 -27.45 -10.24
N ASN A 524 -17.49 -27.08 -11.10
CA ASN A 524 -17.74 -26.18 -12.22
C ASN A 524 -18.82 -26.73 -13.16
N TRP A 525 -18.77 -28.02 -13.50
CA TRP A 525 -19.79 -28.66 -14.34
C TRP A 525 -21.19 -28.62 -13.71
N VAL A 526 -21.28 -28.76 -12.39
CA VAL A 526 -22.54 -28.68 -11.64
C VAL A 526 -23.05 -27.24 -11.54
N THR A 527 -22.17 -26.27 -11.32
CA THR A 527 -22.52 -24.85 -11.24
C THR A 527 -22.99 -24.32 -12.59
N LEU A 528 -22.34 -24.71 -13.68
CA LEU A 528 -22.72 -24.35 -15.06
C LEU A 528 -23.93 -25.13 -15.59
N ARG A 529 -24.41 -26.14 -14.85
CA ARG A 529 -25.51 -27.05 -15.26
C ARG A 529 -25.24 -27.78 -16.58
N GLU A 530 -23.98 -28.07 -16.86
CA GLU A 530 -23.57 -28.76 -18.10
C GLU A 530 -23.26 -30.25 -17.86
N THR A 531 -23.69 -30.82 -16.74
CA THR A 531 -23.37 -32.20 -16.33
C THR A 531 -23.79 -33.27 -17.34
N ARG A 532 -24.85 -33.02 -18.13
CA ARG A 532 -25.28 -33.95 -19.19
C ARG A 532 -24.41 -33.88 -20.44
N LYS A 533 -23.92 -32.69 -20.78
CA LYS A 533 -23.06 -32.44 -21.95
C LYS A 533 -21.67 -33.03 -21.71
N HIS A 534 -21.17 -32.91 -20.48
CA HIS A 534 -19.85 -33.39 -20.06
C HIS A 534 -19.90 -34.72 -19.29
N GLN A 535 -20.93 -35.56 -19.52
CA GLN A 535 -21.10 -36.80 -18.76
C GLN A 535 -19.88 -37.74 -18.83
N ARG A 536 -19.24 -37.86 -20.00
CA ARG A 536 -18.06 -38.72 -20.18
C ARG A 536 -16.86 -38.19 -19.40
N GLU A 537 -16.62 -36.89 -19.43
CA GLU A 537 -15.54 -36.23 -18.68
C GLU A 537 -15.75 -36.42 -17.17
N ILE A 538 -16.97 -36.19 -16.68
CA ILE A 538 -17.34 -36.45 -15.28
C ILE A 538 -17.09 -37.92 -14.90
N GLU A 539 -17.39 -38.88 -15.78
CA GLU A 539 -17.13 -40.30 -15.52
C GLU A 539 -15.62 -40.63 -15.49
N PHE A 540 -14.81 -39.97 -16.31
CA PHE A 540 -13.34 -40.05 -16.24
C PHE A 540 -12.83 -39.47 -14.92
N ASP A 541 -13.27 -38.26 -14.54
CA ASP A 541 -12.85 -37.60 -13.30
C ASP A 541 -13.21 -38.44 -12.06
N ILE A 542 -14.40 -39.07 -12.05
CA ILE A 542 -14.82 -39.99 -10.99
C ILE A 542 -13.90 -41.22 -10.92
N ASN A 543 -13.48 -41.77 -12.07
CA ASN A 543 -12.57 -42.91 -12.10
C ASN A 543 -11.15 -42.52 -11.66
N ASP A 544 -10.69 -41.32 -12.01
CA ASP A 544 -9.41 -40.79 -11.52
C ASP A 544 -9.45 -40.58 -10.01
N LEU A 545 -10.54 -40.02 -9.46
CA LEU A 545 -10.76 -39.91 -8.01
C LEU A 545 -10.68 -41.28 -7.33
N LYS A 546 -11.28 -42.34 -7.91
CA LYS A 546 -11.14 -43.72 -7.41
C LYS A 546 -9.69 -44.18 -7.42
N GLY A 547 -8.97 -43.94 -8.52
CA GLY A 547 -7.56 -44.30 -8.65
C GLY A 547 -6.71 -43.69 -7.54
N TYR A 548 -6.85 -42.39 -7.29
CA TYR A 548 -6.10 -41.71 -6.23
C TYR A 548 -6.50 -42.15 -4.80
N LEU A 549 -7.77 -42.48 -4.56
CA LEU A 549 -8.23 -43.06 -3.29
C LEU A 549 -7.70 -44.48 -3.08
N GLN A 550 -7.65 -45.28 -4.15
CA GLN A 550 -7.05 -46.60 -4.12
C GLN A 550 -5.54 -46.53 -3.88
N ASP A 551 -4.85 -45.56 -4.48
CA ASP A 551 -3.44 -45.30 -4.22
C ASP A 551 -3.18 -44.94 -2.75
N PHE A 552 -4.06 -44.13 -2.14
CA PHE A 552 -3.99 -43.82 -0.71
C PHE A 552 -4.20 -45.07 0.16
N LEU A 553 -5.22 -45.88 -0.13
CA LEU A 553 -5.44 -47.15 0.59
C LEU A 553 -4.25 -48.11 0.42
N ALA A 554 -3.71 -48.24 -0.79
CA ALA A 554 -2.55 -49.06 -1.08
C ALA A 554 -1.30 -48.56 -0.33
N HIS A 555 -1.15 -47.26 -0.14
CA HIS A 555 -0.08 -46.69 0.67
C HIS A 555 -0.18 -47.14 2.13
N VAL A 556 -1.36 -47.05 2.75
CA VAL A 556 -1.59 -47.50 4.14
C VAL A 556 -1.39 -49.01 4.27
N GLN A 557 -1.84 -49.80 3.30
CA GLN A 557 -1.61 -51.25 3.27
C GLN A 557 -0.13 -51.64 3.11
N ARG A 558 0.71 -50.81 2.48
CA ARG A 558 2.15 -51.05 2.42
C ARG A 558 2.80 -50.82 3.76
N ILE A 559 2.37 -49.80 4.50
CA ILE A 559 2.85 -49.54 5.88
C ILE A 559 2.52 -50.74 6.76
N ASP A 560 1.29 -51.27 6.67
CA ASP A 560 0.84 -52.49 7.35
C ASP A 560 1.70 -53.72 7.02
N LYS A 561 2.12 -53.87 5.75
CA LYS A 561 2.99 -54.99 5.32
C LYS A 561 4.47 -54.81 5.71
N GLU A 562 4.95 -53.58 5.74
CA GLU A 562 6.35 -53.25 6.08
C GLU A 562 6.57 -53.12 7.60
N GLU A 563 5.48 -53.08 8.38
CA GLU A 563 5.43 -53.02 9.85
C GLU A 563 6.45 -53.92 10.57
N PRO A 564 6.65 -55.21 10.19
CA PRO A 564 7.57 -56.08 10.91
C PRO A 564 9.04 -55.62 10.83
N ARG A 565 9.35 -54.72 9.89
CA ARG A 565 10.69 -54.16 9.65
C ARG A 565 10.83 -52.73 10.16
N LEU A 566 9.74 -52.10 10.61
CA LEU A 566 9.74 -50.73 11.11
C LEU A 566 9.96 -50.71 12.62
N SER A 567 10.70 -49.71 13.09
CA SER A 567 10.80 -49.41 14.51
C SER A 567 9.47 -48.87 15.06
N GLU A 568 9.22 -49.04 16.36
CA GLU A 568 8.03 -48.52 17.06
C GLU A 568 7.82 -47.01 16.81
N LEU A 569 8.90 -46.23 16.79
CA LEU A 569 8.85 -44.80 16.50
C LEU A 569 8.39 -44.50 15.06
N GLN A 570 8.83 -45.32 14.09
CA GLN A 570 8.43 -45.18 12.69
C GLN A 570 6.96 -45.56 12.49
N ILE A 571 6.47 -46.59 13.19
CA ILE A 571 5.06 -47.01 13.16
C ILE A 571 4.16 -45.90 13.73
N LYS A 572 4.49 -45.38 14.91
CA LYS A 572 3.74 -44.27 15.53
C LYS A 572 3.68 -43.03 14.65
N LYS A 573 4.81 -42.68 14.01
CA LYS A 573 4.88 -41.58 13.06
C LYS A 573 3.98 -41.83 11.84
N ALA A 574 4.06 -43.03 11.25
CA ALA A 574 3.26 -43.40 10.08
C ALA A 574 1.75 -43.41 10.39
N ILE A 575 1.33 -43.92 11.56
CA ILE A 575 -0.07 -43.88 12.02
C ILE A 575 -0.55 -42.45 12.15
N TYR A 576 0.27 -41.57 12.72
CA TYR A 576 -0.07 -40.17 12.90
C TYR A 576 -0.20 -39.42 11.56
N GLU A 577 0.77 -39.57 10.67
CA GLU A 577 0.77 -38.95 9.34
C GLU A 577 -0.45 -39.42 8.53
N THR A 578 -0.67 -40.74 8.42
CA THR A 578 -1.83 -41.28 7.70
C THR A 578 -3.19 -40.90 8.30
N SER A 579 -3.29 -40.81 9.62
CA SER A 579 -4.49 -40.30 10.30
C SER A 579 -4.75 -38.83 9.97
N HIS A 580 -3.69 -38.02 9.88
CA HIS A 580 -3.79 -36.61 9.52
C HIS A 580 -4.16 -36.43 8.04
N GLU A 581 -3.58 -37.22 7.12
CA GLU A 581 -3.99 -37.24 5.73
C GLU A 581 -5.47 -37.59 5.55
N LEU A 582 -5.95 -38.61 6.27
CA LEU A 582 -7.35 -39.01 6.24
C LEU A 582 -8.26 -37.88 6.74
N LEU A 583 -7.87 -37.15 7.78
CA LEU A 583 -8.61 -35.98 8.28
C LEU A 583 -8.71 -34.88 7.21
N ILE A 584 -7.60 -34.56 6.55
CA ILE A 584 -7.56 -33.57 5.45
C ILE A 584 -8.51 -33.99 4.32
N TYR A 585 -8.45 -35.26 3.91
CA TYR A 585 -9.29 -35.77 2.83
C TYR A 585 -10.77 -35.80 3.23
N ARG A 586 -11.11 -36.21 4.47
CA ARG A 586 -12.49 -36.16 4.99
C ARG A 586 -13.05 -34.74 4.98
N TYR A 587 -12.25 -33.75 5.37
CA TYR A 587 -12.66 -32.35 5.32
C TYR A 587 -12.89 -31.86 3.89
N LEU A 588 -11.94 -32.11 2.98
CA LEU A 588 -12.03 -31.71 1.57
C LEU A 588 -13.27 -32.29 0.88
N PHE A 589 -13.47 -33.61 0.99
CA PHE A 589 -14.64 -34.26 0.41
C PHE A 589 -15.94 -33.87 1.12
N GLY A 590 -15.90 -33.63 2.44
CA GLY A 590 -17.06 -33.12 3.19
C GLY A 590 -17.52 -31.75 2.69
N GLN A 591 -16.61 -30.81 2.46
CA GLN A 591 -16.94 -29.52 1.85
C GLN A 591 -17.52 -29.67 0.44
N PHE A 592 -16.88 -30.50 -0.39
CA PHE A 592 -17.34 -30.76 -1.75
C PHE A 592 -18.77 -31.33 -1.76
N PHE A 593 -19.05 -32.34 -0.94
CA PHE A 593 -20.39 -32.93 -0.88
C PHE A 593 -21.44 -31.99 -0.33
N HIS A 594 -21.10 -31.20 0.68
CA HIS A 594 -21.97 -30.14 1.19
C HIS A 594 -22.35 -29.15 0.09
N LYS A 595 -21.37 -28.69 -0.70
CA LYS A 595 -21.60 -27.77 -1.83
C LYS A 595 -22.45 -28.42 -2.93
N LEU A 596 -22.18 -29.67 -3.31
CA LEU A 596 -22.97 -30.39 -4.31
C LEU A 596 -24.44 -30.53 -3.91
N GLU A 597 -24.71 -30.83 -2.64
CA GLU A 597 -26.06 -31.03 -2.13
C GLU A 597 -26.89 -29.74 -2.13
N ASN A 598 -26.23 -28.61 -1.88
CA ASN A 598 -26.84 -27.28 -1.81
C ASN A 598 -26.91 -26.53 -3.15
N THR A 599 -26.12 -26.94 -4.16
CA THR A 599 -26.06 -26.22 -5.45
C THR A 599 -27.22 -26.57 -6.39
N SER A 600 -27.49 -27.86 -6.63
CA SER A 600 -28.53 -28.27 -7.59
C SER A 600 -28.95 -29.74 -7.45
N ASN A 601 -30.07 -30.11 -8.09
CA ASN A 601 -30.47 -31.52 -8.22
C ASN A 601 -29.46 -32.37 -9.00
N GLU A 602 -28.68 -31.75 -9.90
CA GLU A 602 -27.59 -32.44 -10.60
C GLU A 602 -26.43 -32.74 -9.66
N GLY A 603 -26.11 -31.81 -8.76
CA GLY A 603 -25.13 -32.03 -7.69
C GLY A 603 -25.52 -33.18 -6.76
N LYS A 604 -26.79 -33.29 -6.36
CA LYS A 604 -27.31 -34.44 -5.60
C LYS A 604 -27.12 -35.77 -6.32
N ARG A 605 -27.35 -35.81 -7.64
CA ARG A 605 -27.13 -37.02 -8.45
C ARG A 605 -25.64 -37.36 -8.57
N LEU A 606 -24.78 -36.36 -8.71
CA LEU A 606 -23.33 -36.55 -8.74
C LEU A 606 -22.82 -37.10 -7.40
N ARG A 607 -23.30 -36.57 -6.27
CA ARG A 607 -22.99 -37.08 -4.93
C ARG A 607 -23.32 -38.57 -4.80
N LEU A 608 -24.46 -39.03 -5.33
CA LEU A 608 -24.81 -40.46 -5.32
C LEU A 608 -23.79 -41.33 -6.08
N LYS A 609 -23.20 -40.83 -7.17
CA LYS A 609 -22.13 -41.54 -7.90
C LYS A 609 -20.82 -41.63 -7.11
N LEU A 610 -20.65 -40.78 -6.10
CA LEU A 610 -19.44 -40.64 -5.28
C LEU A 610 -19.55 -41.30 -3.89
N LEU A 611 -20.62 -42.04 -3.61
CA LEU A 611 -20.81 -42.75 -2.33
C LEU A 611 -19.68 -43.75 -2.01
N PHE A 612 -18.93 -44.21 -3.01
CA PHE A 612 -17.77 -45.06 -2.81
C PHE A 612 -16.66 -44.40 -1.97
N VAL A 613 -16.58 -43.07 -1.92
CA VAL A 613 -15.55 -42.34 -1.16
C VAL A 613 -15.58 -42.73 0.31
N ASP A 614 -16.77 -42.89 0.88
CA ASP A 614 -16.95 -43.33 2.28
C ASP A 614 -16.30 -44.70 2.52
N GLN A 615 -16.57 -45.65 1.62
CA GLN A 615 -16.05 -47.02 1.71
C GLN A 615 -14.52 -47.05 1.70
N TYR A 616 -13.87 -46.20 0.90
CA TYR A 616 -12.42 -46.05 0.92
C TYR A 616 -11.93 -45.46 2.23
N PHE A 617 -12.59 -44.42 2.75
CA PHE A 617 -12.23 -43.84 4.04
C PHE A 617 -12.44 -44.80 5.21
N GLU A 618 -13.49 -45.61 5.21
CA GLU A 618 -13.70 -46.66 6.21
C GLU A 618 -12.64 -47.75 6.13
N SER A 619 -12.27 -48.17 4.92
CA SER A 619 -11.20 -49.17 4.71
C SER A 619 -9.84 -48.67 5.22
N VAL A 620 -9.53 -47.39 4.99
CA VAL A 620 -8.31 -46.76 5.52
C VAL A 620 -8.38 -46.65 7.04
N ASP A 621 -9.50 -46.20 7.60
CA ASP A 621 -9.69 -46.03 9.06
C ASP A 621 -9.54 -47.38 9.79
N GLN A 622 -10.10 -48.46 9.23
CA GLN A 622 -9.93 -49.81 9.73
C GLN A 622 -8.45 -50.24 9.74
N LYS A 623 -7.72 -49.99 8.64
CA LYS A 623 -6.30 -50.31 8.56
C LYS A 623 -5.45 -49.51 9.55
N ILE A 624 -5.76 -48.24 9.75
CA ILE A 624 -5.13 -47.42 10.78
C ILE A 624 -5.44 -47.96 12.18
N HIS A 625 -6.66 -48.47 12.42
CA HIS A 625 -7.03 -49.07 13.70
C HIS A 625 -6.27 -50.38 13.97
N GLU A 626 -6.12 -51.25 12.96
CA GLU A 626 -5.32 -52.47 13.04
C GLU A 626 -3.85 -52.15 13.40
N LEU A 627 -3.25 -51.16 12.72
CA LEU A 627 -1.90 -50.67 13.03
C LEU A 627 -1.76 -50.16 14.47
N LYS A 628 -2.78 -49.48 15.00
CA LYS A 628 -2.80 -48.98 16.40
C LYS A 628 -2.88 -50.12 17.42
N GLN A 629 -3.67 -51.16 17.15
CA GLN A 629 -3.77 -52.33 18.03
C GLN A 629 -2.46 -53.10 18.08
N MET A 630 -1.79 -53.25 16.92
CA MET A 630 -0.49 -53.93 16.83
C MET A 630 0.63 -53.17 17.57
N ASP A 631 0.67 -51.84 17.46
CA ASP A 631 1.59 -50.98 18.25
C ASP A 631 1.35 -51.15 19.77
N HIS A 632 0.10 -51.29 20.19
CA HIS A 632 -0.25 -51.51 21.59
C HIS A 632 0.26 -52.87 22.10
N ASN A 633 0.06 -53.94 21.33
CA ASN A 633 0.49 -55.29 21.68
C ASN A 633 2.03 -55.41 21.76
N LYS A 634 2.77 -54.79 20.83
CA LYS A 634 4.25 -54.74 20.89
C LYS A 634 4.77 -54.04 22.14
N LYS A 635 4.05 -53.02 22.60
CA LYS A 635 4.38 -52.31 23.83
C LYS A 635 4.17 -53.21 25.06
N GLU A 636 3.04 -53.91 25.12
CA GLU A 636 2.74 -54.87 26.21
C GLU A 636 3.74 -56.05 26.24
N GLU A 637 4.14 -56.58 25.09
CA GLU A 637 5.15 -57.65 25.01
C GLU A 637 6.53 -57.19 25.49
N LYS A 638 6.89 -55.92 25.22
CA LYS A 638 8.16 -55.34 25.65
C LYS A 638 8.18 -54.99 27.13
N ASP A 639 7.09 -54.40 27.64
CA ASP A 639 6.92 -54.09 29.06
C ASP A 639 6.91 -55.40 29.90
N ALA A 640 6.33 -56.50 29.38
CA ALA A 640 6.35 -57.82 30.03
C ALA A 640 7.72 -58.53 30.00
N LEU A 641 8.58 -58.23 29.01
CA LEU A 641 9.96 -58.74 28.95
C LEU A 641 10.89 -57.96 29.89
N GLU A 642 10.66 -56.66 30.09
CA GLU A 642 11.43 -55.81 31.00
C GLU A 642 11.03 -55.99 32.49
N GLU A 643 9.80 -56.40 32.80
CA GLU A 643 9.37 -56.78 34.17
C GLU A 643 9.76 -58.22 34.58
N GLY A 644 10.27 -59.01 33.63
CA GLY A 644 10.69 -60.41 33.83
C GLY A 644 12.20 -60.62 34.03
N GLU A 645 13.03 -59.58 33.89
CA GLU A 645 14.47 -59.54 34.25
C GLU A 645 14.67 -58.86 35.62
#